data_AF-A0A8S1RGG8-F1
#
_entry.id   AF-A0A8S1RGG8-F1
#
_cell.length_a   1.000
_cell.length_b   1.000
_cell.length_c   1.000
_cell.angle_alpha   90.00
_cell.angle_beta   90.00
_cell.angle_gamma   90.00
#
_symmetry.space_group_name_H-M   'P 1'
#
loop_
_entity.id
_entity.type
_entity.pdbx_description
1 polymer ?
#
loop_
_entity_poly.entity_id
_entity_poly.type
_entity_poly.pdbx_seq_one_letter_code
_entity_poly.pdbx_strand_id
1 'polypeptide(L)'
;MGITEFDLQPLNKINVPFEYENDVQFYKESIMKQHEKRRQRLLIEYNELINFKQNQSLQTPKILVQGEKIDDSQSIERHEKLIKVKKIQQEQMDKQLLKYSQKEQLIESRRKQINSEREFRAYQKEVLDTSRIELIQRNKAQLSKMMHDKYEKRKMSYDAKLQRFELSKQAQQVVPRKTRFDETVARYQKSVEERKLKDQEKLRKLEESIEKANTKKQSNITEVKRKGLLEQLKIEDAFFNRERSQLAKQRRLLEKLQIRTEVVRQNQKEPKQKPYPFPKFLCNKDQRKASSLTLQRFASEIIDPLEQKRNYQGYVHLKTKYKEINLLKLIICFYITDMDYLTQDEVGGIVAKGLAALYLEKPQFPIDYLAKWLLTYSQLLQKQKAREEKQQVKETKVKEFKVLTEQLAFLKEESDRLENLQKEKHEQFLESIKQAKYHDEFLGDVFCDYVANRFRVNTYVCELDFPRKEIDQNLEDDENAHINLEGAKLLTYVYADQNSKFLIGQNLLPETGVTYDALKEPQPDENGEVIQTNGIYISNVVKEPRIVYHKWPKLGAYYAIPLIYQSCLYEQSFDQGIEQRSQYLILKENQDKERSAKEAEFEERLESEDPAVIEQEKQAYLAGLEPLLEPSFAQQKKEYVFCIDSLGQDREIPENHRQEIFDLVNLLIKQWELQEIQSMKADVELQLQYQASLGAPYKEILETWALEEEQYVETHQEKLAEFKENEKLFQYEVDCLRLERLREKLSDKEFIQPLLNLNNCRIIKFNSIIQSGLYLIGSNKADINLPDTNRLNIRKLVLDENLIQQIVSYNHRGPKPEPQYKWCYVDRVQKRIEKIEQEQVDAYNLILGRMLKFLQLTCKLRKLDIEIRKEIIANKRKQIEQLKEEATKLVELKEAALKEHKEQLSPEEQEEFNQEEWEANFDSEHPMPEIPENPADEIDDDYIVDQPQQ
;
A
#
# COMPACT_ATOMS: atom_id res chain seq x y z
N MET A 1 29.45 0.56 24.39
CA MET A 1 29.25 0.21 22.96
C MET A 1 30.57 -0.02 22.20
N GLY A 2 31.72 -0.12 22.87
CA GLY A 2 32.95 -0.62 22.26
C GLY A 2 33.15 -2.10 22.59
N ILE A 3 33.88 -2.81 21.73
CA ILE A 3 34.37 -4.17 21.99
C ILE A 3 35.31 -4.06 23.19
N THR A 4 35.00 -4.80 24.25
CA THR A 4 35.87 -4.84 25.42
C THR A 4 36.97 -5.88 25.20
N GLU A 5 38.10 -5.71 25.86
CA GLU A 5 39.19 -6.69 25.83
C GLU A 5 38.71 -8.09 26.28
N PHE A 6 37.63 -8.14 27.06
CA PHE A 6 36.92 -9.34 27.49
C PHE A 6 36.26 -10.11 26.32
N ASP A 7 35.73 -9.41 25.32
CA ASP A 7 35.08 -10.02 24.15
C ASP A 7 36.12 -10.64 23.19
N LEU A 8 37.37 -10.17 23.24
CA LEU A 8 38.50 -10.70 22.46
C LEU A 8 39.31 -11.76 23.20
N GLN A 9 39.07 -11.97 24.51
CA GLN A 9 39.77 -12.98 25.32
C GLN A 9 39.71 -14.41 24.75
N PRO A 10 38.61 -14.89 24.15
CA PRO A 10 38.56 -16.23 23.58
C PRO A 10 39.55 -16.38 22.42
N LEU A 11 39.71 -15.35 21.58
CA LEU A 11 40.64 -15.35 20.43
C LEU A 11 42.10 -15.23 20.88
N ASN A 12 42.36 -14.49 21.96
CA ASN A 12 43.71 -14.30 22.50
C ASN A 12 44.23 -15.52 23.29
N LYS A 13 43.37 -16.49 23.63
CA LYS A 13 43.75 -17.74 24.32
C LYS A 13 44.08 -18.89 23.37
N ILE A 14 43.88 -18.72 22.06
CA ILE A 14 44.17 -19.75 21.08
C ILE A 14 45.65 -19.62 20.70
N ASN A 15 46.48 -20.57 21.12
CA ASN A 15 47.84 -20.70 20.60
C ASN A 15 47.76 -21.23 19.17
N VAL A 16 47.93 -20.34 18.22
CA VAL A 16 47.85 -20.68 16.79
C VAL A 16 49.26 -20.81 16.22
N PRO A 17 49.59 -21.91 15.51
CA PRO A 17 50.85 -22.06 14.80
C PRO A 17 51.05 -20.90 13.80
N PHE A 18 52.31 -20.49 13.59
CA PHE A 18 52.69 -19.33 12.76
C PHE A 18 52.07 -19.34 11.34
N GLU A 19 51.80 -20.52 10.80
CA GLU A 19 51.19 -20.74 9.49
C GLU A 19 49.73 -20.23 9.37
N TYR A 20 49.04 -20.01 10.49
CA TYR A 20 47.63 -19.60 10.54
C TYR A 20 47.41 -18.23 11.21
N GLU A 21 48.47 -17.45 11.41
CA GLU A 21 48.39 -16.13 12.05
C GLU A 21 47.52 -15.14 11.23
N ASN A 22 47.54 -15.28 9.91
CA ASN A 22 46.70 -14.52 8.98
C ASN A 22 45.20 -14.87 9.10
N ASP A 23 44.87 -16.13 9.38
CA ASP A 23 43.48 -16.55 9.56
C ASP A 23 42.90 -16.00 10.86
N VAL A 24 43.71 -15.96 11.94
CA VAL A 24 43.30 -15.34 13.21
C VAL A 24 43.07 -13.85 13.05
N GLN A 25 43.92 -13.15 12.29
CA GLN A 25 43.68 -11.74 11.95
C GLN A 25 42.39 -11.58 11.15
N PHE A 26 42.14 -12.42 10.14
CA PHE A 26 40.92 -12.38 9.35
C PHE A 26 39.65 -12.60 10.19
N TYR A 27 39.68 -13.54 11.14
CA TYR A 27 38.56 -13.76 12.06
C TYR A 27 38.38 -12.61 13.04
N LYS A 28 39.46 -12.03 13.56
CA LYS A 28 39.41 -10.81 14.39
C LYS A 28 38.78 -9.65 13.62
N GLU A 29 39.21 -9.40 12.39
CA GLU A 29 38.64 -8.35 11.53
C GLU A 29 37.17 -8.60 11.18
N SER A 30 36.79 -9.85 10.90
CA SER A 30 35.41 -10.22 10.60
C SER A 30 34.48 -10.00 11.79
N ILE A 31 34.93 -10.35 13.00
CA ILE A 31 34.19 -10.11 14.24
C ILE A 31 34.08 -8.60 14.50
N MET A 32 35.18 -7.84 14.35
CA MET A 32 35.17 -6.38 14.46
C MET A 32 34.17 -5.74 13.48
N LYS A 33 34.16 -6.18 12.20
CA LYS A 33 33.22 -5.69 11.17
C LYS A 33 31.77 -6.03 11.48
N GLN A 34 31.47 -7.23 11.99
CA GLN A 34 30.11 -7.61 12.39
C GLN A 34 29.61 -6.76 13.57
N HIS A 35 30.47 -6.51 14.56
CA HIS A 35 30.15 -5.66 15.70
C HIS A 35 29.95 -4.20 15.27
N GLU A 36 30.78 -3.66 14.38
CA GLU A 36 30.61 -2.30 13.87
C GLU A 36 29.30 -2.16 13.07
N LYS A 37 28.96 -3.17 12.25
CA LYS A 37 27.67 -3.21 11.54
C LYS A 37 26.47 -3.25 12.50
N ARG A 38 26.58 -3.98 13.61
CA ARG A 38 25.54 -4.02 14.66
C ARG A 38 25.44 -2.68 15.40
N ARG A 39 26.59 -2.05 15.69
CA ARG A 39 26.66 -0.73 16.33
C ARG A 39 26.02 0.35 15.45
N GLN A 40 26.27 0.34 14.15
CA GLN A 40 25.65 1.28 13.20
C GLN A 40 24.13 1.15 13.17
N ARG A 41 23.57 -0.08 13.18
CA ARG A 41 22.12 -0.29 13.26
C ARG A 41 21.52 0.28 14.55
N LEU A 42 22.15 0.01 15.69
CA LEU A 42 21.68 0.53 16.98
C LEU A 42 21.78 2.06 17.06
N LEU A 43 22.77 2.68 16.41
CA LEU A 43 22.88 4.13 16.28
C LEU A 43 21.75 4.72 15.44
N ILE A 44 21.36 4.05 14.34
CA ILE A 44 20.23 4.46 13.51
C ILE A 44 18.93 4.37 14.33
N GLU A 45 18.65 3.24 14.97
CA GLU A 45 17.46 3.05 15.83
C GLU A 45 17.41 4.09 16.97
N TYR A 46 18.56 4.39 17.58
CA TYR A 46 18.64 5.42 18.62
C TYR A 46 18.34 6.82 18.09
N ASN A 47 18.85 7.17 16.91
CA ASN A 47 18.58 8.46 16.26
C ASN A 47 17.10 8.58 15.83
N GLU A 48 16.50 7.50 15.33
CA GLU A 48 15.06 7.44 15.04
C GLU A 48 14.22 7.67 16.31
N LEU A 49 14.61 7.09 17.45
CA LEU A 49 13.95 7.31 18.74
C LEU A 49 14.11 8.75 19.25
N ILE A 50 15.27 9.38 19.04
CA ILE A 50 15.48 10.80 19.36
C ILE A 50 14.59 11.67 18.49
N ASN A 51 14.55 11.44 17.18
CA ASN A 51 13.72 12.20 16.25
C ASN A 51 12.23 12.03 16.58
N PHE A 52 11.80 10.81 16.92
CA PHE A 52 10.44 10.54 17.38
C PHE A 52 10.09 11.33 18.65
N LYS A 53 10.99 11.39 19.63
CA LYS A 53 10.79 12.19 20.85
C LYS A 53 10.81 13.70 20.60
N GLN A 54 11.68 14.18 19.70
CA GLN A 54 11.74 15.60 19.34
C GLN A 54 10.45 16.02 18.62
N ASN A 55 9.93 15.20 17.72
CA ASN A 55 8.66 15.43 17.03
C ASN A 55 7.46 15.38 17.99
N GLN A 56 7.47 14.51 19.01
CA GLN A 56 6.46 14.53 20.09
C GLN A 56 6.54 15.80 20.95
N SER A 57 7.75 16.35 21.18
CA SER A 57 7.91 17.57 21.97
C SER A 57 7.49 18.85 21.24
N LEU A 58 7.53 18.85 19.90
CA LEU A 58 7.09 19.97 19.06
C LEU A 58 5.56 20.08 18.91
N GLN A 59 4.80 19.06 19.33
CA GLN A 59 3.33 19.06 19.28
C GLN A 59 2.63 19.55 20.56
N THR A 60 3.37 20.15 21.50
CA THR A 60 2.75 20.87 22.62
C THR A 60 2.73 22.38 22.34
N PRO A 61 1.57 22.99 22.04
CA PRO A 61 1.51 24.42 21.84
C PRO A 61 1.71 25.12 23.19
N LYS A 62 2.75 25.96 23.28
CA LYS A 62 2.87 26.98 24.32
C LYS A 62 1.77 28.01 24.07
N ILE A 63 0.66 27.91 24.79
CA ILE A 63 -0.30 29.01 24.92
C ILE A 63 -0.01 29.70 26.25
N LEU A 64 0.53 30.91 26.12
CA LEU A 64 0.72 31.87 27.19
C LEU A 64 -0.54 32.75 27.23
N VAL A 65 -1.27 32.68 28.34
CA VAL A 65 -2.04 33.74 29.01
C VAL A 65 -2.99 34.60 28.14
N GLN A 66 -4.31 34.32 28.23
CA GLN A 66 -5.36 35.16 28.85
C GLN A 66 -6.76 34.62 28.51
N GLY A 67 -7.66 34.58 29.50
CA GLY A 67 -9.11 34.43 29.29
C GLY A 67 -9.73 33.18 29.93
N GLU A 68 -10.24 33.35 31.16
CA GLU A 68 -11.07 32.36 31.85
C GLU A 68 -12.39 32.08 31.12
N LYS A 69 -12.89 30.85 31.29
CA LYS A 69 -14.26 30.34 31.02
C LYS A 69 -14.55 29.70 29.65
N ILE A 70 -13.80 28.67 29.23
CA ILE A 70 -14.34 27.62 28.36
C ILE A 70 -13.62 26.30 28.68
N ASP A 71 -14.11 25.49 29.64
CA ASP A 71 -13.48 24.18 29.93
C ASP A 71 -14.47 23.00 30.09
N ASP A 72 -15.76 23.19 29.82
CA ASP A 72 -16.73 22.09 29.92
C ASP A 72 -16.97 21.36 28.57
N SER A 73 -16.73 22.03 27.43
CA SER A 73 -17.02 21.44 26.10
C SER A 73 -16.06 20.30 25.71
N GLN A 74 -14.75 20.46 25.95
CA GLN A 74 -13.76 19.44 25.59
C GLN A 74 -13.80 18.20 26.52
N SER A 75 -14.24 18.39 27.77
CA SER A 75 -14.45 17.31 28.73
C SER A 75 -15.62 16.40 28.30
N ILE A 76 -16.72 17.01 27.85
CA ILE A 76 -17.89 16.30 27.34
C ILE A 76 -17.54 15.50 26.07
N GLU A 77 -16.81 16.11 25.13
CA GLU A 77 -16.43 15.45 23.88
C GLU A 77 -15.48 14.25 24.11
N ARG A 78 -14.54 14.37 25.06
CA ARG A 78 -13.68 13.25 25.47
C ARG A 78 -14.47 12.16 26.19
N HIS A 79 -15.47 12.52 26.98
CA HIS A 79 -16.34 11.56 27.66
C HIS A 79 -17.22 10.79 26.65
N GLU A 80 -17.78 11.47 25.65
CA GLU A 80 -18.55 10.83 24.58
C GLU A 80 -17.69 9.89 23.73
N LYS A 81 -16.46 10.29 23.37
CA LYS A 81 -15.53 9.41 22.65
C LYS A 81 -15.20 8.16 23.47
N LEU A 82 -15.03 8.30 24.79
CA LEU A 82 -14.80 7.16 25.69
C LEU A 82 -16.02 6.24 25.80
N ILE A 83 -17.24 6.79 25.80
CA ILE A 83 -18.49 6.02 25.81
C ILE A 83 -18.64 5.25 24.48
N LYS A 84 -18.36 5.89 23.33
CA LYS A 84 -18.40 5.23 22.01
C LYS A 84 -17.41 4.07 21.93
N VAL A 85 -16.16 4.26 22.40
CA VAL A 85 -15.15 3.19 22.43
C VAL A 85 -15.60 2.02 23.32
N LYS A 86 -16.16 2.30 24.51
CA LYS A 86 -16.70 1.24 25.39
C LYS A 86 -17.86 0.48 24.76
N LYS A 87 -18.74 1.17 24.03
CA LYS A 87 -19.87 0.55 23.33
C LYS A 87 -19.38 -0.37 22.21
N ILE A 88 -18.39 0.05 21.42
CA ILE A 88 -17.78 -0.79 20.37
C ILE A 88 -17.11 -2.03 20.97
N GLN A 89 -16.39 -1.88 22.09
CA GLN A 89 -15.78 -3.03 22.78
C GLN A 89 -16.82 -4.00 23.34
N GLN A 90 -17.92 -3.48 23.88
CA GLN A 90 -19.04 -4.29 24.36
C GLN A 90 -19.70 -5.06 23.21
N GLU A 91 -19.98 -4.40 22.09
CA GLU A 91 -20.56 -5.04 20.89
C GLU A 91 -19.63 -6.12 20.30
N GLN A 92 -18.32 -5.91 20.33
CA GLN A 92 -17.35 -6.93 19.91
C GLN A 92 -17.36 -8.14 20.84
N MET A 93 -17.45 -7.92 22.15
CA MET A 93 -17.54 -8.99 23.14
C MET A 93 -18.85 -9.77 23.02
N ASP A 94 -19.98 -9.08 22.80
CA ASP A 94 -21.29 -9.70 22.61
C ASP A 94 -21.34 -10.50 21.30
N LYS A 95 -20.73 -10.01 20.22
CA LYS A 95 -20.55 -10.78 18.96
C LYS A 95 -19.70 -12.04 19.17
N GLN A 96 -18.66 -11.99 20.01
CA GLN A 96 -17.88 -13.17 20.35
C GLN A 96 -18.69 -14.17 21.20
N LEU A 97 -19.43 -13.70 22.20
CA LEU A 97 -20.33 -14.53 23.02
C LEU A 97 -21.41 -15.21 22.17
N LEU A 98 -21.99 -14.49 21.21
CA LEU A 98 -22.97 -15.05 20.27
C LEU A 98 -22.36 -16.17 19.42
N LYS A 99 -21.13 -15.98 18.90
CA LYS A 99 -20.40 -17.04 18.17
C LYS A 99 -20.13 -18.26 19.06
N TYR A 100 -19.81 -18.06 20.33
CA TYR A 100 -19.64 -19.18 21.27
C TYR A 100 -20.95 -19.92 21.55
N SER A 101 -22.05 -19.19 21.78
CA SER A 101 -23.37 -19.78 22.01
C SER A 101 -23.86 -20.56 20.79
N GLN A 102 -23.70 -20.03 19.58
CA GLN A 102 -24.01 -20.74 18.33
C GLN A 102 -23.18 -22.02 18.18
N LYS A 103 -21.89 -21.98 18.53
CA LYS A 103 -21.01 -23.15 18.51
C LYS A 103 -21.43 -24.19 19.55
N GLU A 104 -21.87 -23.77 20.72
CA GLU A 104 -22.39 -24.64 21.78
C GLU A 104 -23.72 -25.29 21.37
N GLN A 105 -24.64 -24.54 20.78
CA GLN A 105 -25.89 -25.07 20.20
C GLN A 105 -25.61 -26.05 19.05
N LEU A 106 -24.58 -25.80 18.22
CA LEU A 106 -24.17 -26.72 17.16
C LEU A 106 -23.58 -28.02 17.74
N ILE A 107 -22.79 -27.92 18.80
CA ILE A 107 -22.25 -29.08 19.53
C ILE A 107 -23.38 -29.86 20.19
N GLU A 108 -24.36 -29.18 20.76
CA GLU A 108 -25.48 -29.81 21.45
C GLU A 108 -26.49 -30.43 20.47
N SER A 109 -26.74 -29.78 19.32
CA SER A 109 -27.50 -30.34 18.20
C SER A 109 -26.80 -31.57 17.61
N ARG A 110 -25.47 -31.53 17.43
CA ARG A 110 -24.68 -32.70 17.05
C ARG A 110 -24.73 -33.79 18.12
N ARG A 111 -24.66 -33.45 19.41
CA ARG A 111 -24.82 -34.44 20.50
C ARG A 111 -26.21 -35.08 20.49
N LYS A 112 -27.27 -34.33 20.17
CA LYS A 112 -28.64 -34.84 20.06
C LYS A 112 -28.86 -35.70 18.80
N GLN A 113 -28.21 -35.37 17.69
CA GLN A 113 -28.17 -36.24 16.50
C GLN A 113 -27.36 -37.53 16.74
N ILE A 114 -26.39 -37.50 17.66
CA ILE A 114 -25.55 -38.63 18.06
C ILE A 114 -26.16 -39.31 19.31
N ASN A 115 -27.42 -39.74 19.24
CA ASN A 115 -28.09 -40.44 20.35
C ASN A 115 -28.24 -41.96 20.14
N SER A 116 -27.62 -42.53 19.10
CA SER A 116 -27.26 -43.95 19.14
C SER A 116 -25.75 -44.08 19.24
N GLU A 117 -25.27 -44.62 20.36
CA GLU A 117 -23.84 -44.86 20.61
C GLU A 117 -23.19 -45.74 19.51
N ARG A 118 -24.04 -46.45 18.74
CA ARG A 118 -23.69 -47.26 17.58
C ARG A 118 -23.29 -46.40 16.36
N GLU A 119 -23.98 -45.29 16.10
CA GLU A 119 -23.66 -44.37 15.01
C GLU A 119 -22.43 -43.52 15.32
N PHE A 120 -22.21 -43.17 16.59
CA PHE A 120 -20.97 -42.49 16.99
C PHE A 120 -19.74 -43.37 16.75
N ARG A 121 -19.82 -44.65 17.11
CA ARG A 121 -18.73 -45.61 16.86
C ARG A 121 -18.56 -45.91 15.36
N ALA A 122 -19.65 -45.90 14.58
CA ALA A 122 -19.59 -46.06 13.13
C ALA A 122 -18.92 -44.84 12.47
N TYR A 123 -19.32 -43.63 12.84
CA TYR A 123 -18.74 -42.38 12.34
C TYR A 123 -17.27 -42.23 12.76
N GLN A 124 -16.92 -42.53 14.03
CA GLN A 124 -15.52 -42.53 14.46
C GLN A 124 -14.68 -43.54 13.69
N LYS A 125 -15.23 -44.72 13.39
CA LYS A 125 -14.56 -45.72 12.57
C LYS A 125 -14.40 -45.25 11.12
N GLU A 126 -15.43 -44.61 10.54
CA GLU A 126 -15.38 -44.08 9.18
C GLU A 126 -14.41 -42.91 9.03
N VAL A 127 -14.35 -41.99 10.00
CA VAL A 127 -13.37 -40.89 10.04
C VAL A 127 -11.94 -41.43 10.22
N LEU A 128 -11.76 -42.47 11.03
CA LEU A 128 -10.47 -43.14 11.18
C LEU A 128 -10.06 -43.89 9.91
N ASP A 129 -11.00 -44.55 9.25
CA ASP A 129 -10.75 -45.32 8.03
C ASP A 129 -10.46 -44.38 6.84
N THR A 130 -11.17 -43.27 6.70
CA THR A 130 -10.89 -42.23 5.69
C THR A 130 -9.53 -41.55 5.93
N SER A 131 -9.23 -41.13 7.16
CA SER A 131 -7.91 -40.57 7.50
C SER A 131 -6.76 -41.58 7.26
N ARG A 132 -7.02 -42.87 7.49
CA ARG A 132 -6.07 -43.95 7.19
C ARG A 132 -5.87 -44.14 5.68
N ILE A 133 -6.94 -44.08 4.88
CA ILE A 133 -6.88 -44.17 3.42
C ILE A 133 -6.10 -42.99 2.84
N GLU A 134 -6.35 -41.76 3.29
CA GLU A 134 -5.63 -40.57 2.84
C GLU A 134 -4.13 -40.64 3.16
N LEU A 135 -3.78 -41.13 4.35
CA LEU A 135 -2.37 -41.30 4.74
C LEU A 135 -1.69 -42.39 3.90
N ILE A 136 -2.38 -43.49 3.60
CA ILE A 136 -1.88 -44.53 2.69
C ILE A 136 -1.67 -43.97 1.29
N GLN A 137 -2.60 -43.15 0.78
CA GLN A 137 -2.49 -42.51 -0.53
C GLN A 137 -1.31 -41.52 -0.57
N ARG A 138 -1.13 -40.68 0.46
CA ARG A 138 0.04 -39.78 0.57
C ARG A 138 1.36 -40.54 0.61
N ASN A 139 1.43 -41.62 1.40
CA ASN A 139 2.63 -42.45 1.47
C ASN A 139 2.90 -43.18 0.14
N LYS A 140 1.86 -43.65 -0.55
CA LYS A 140 1.96 -44.27 -1.88
C LYS A 140 2.44 -43.26 -2.94
N ALA A 141 1.95 -42.02 -2.88
CA ALA A 141 2.41 -40.93 -3.75
C ALA A 141 3.89 -40.57 -3.48
N GLN A 142 4.29 -40.47 -2.22
CA GLN A 142 5.70 -40.24 -1.84
C GLN A 142 6.62 -41.38 -2.28
N LEU A 143 6.20 -42.64 -2.10
CA LEU A 143 6.93 -43.81 -2.59
C LEU A 143 7.05 -43.81 -4.12
N SER A 144 5.97 -43.49 -4.84
CA SER A 144 5.99 -43.38 -6.30
C SER A 144 6.94 -42.28 -6.76
N LYS A 145 6.94 -41.12 -6.10
CA LYS A 145 7.87 -40.02 -6.36
C LYS A 145 9.32 -40.43 -6.11
N MET A 146 9.62 -41.07 -4.98
CA MET A 146 10.98 -41.56 -4.70
C MET A 146 11.44 -42.63 -5.70
N MET A 147 10.53 -43.52 -6.14
CA MET A 147 10.84 -44.52 -7.16
C MET A 147 11.10 -43.87 -8.52
N HIS A 148 10.33 -42.84 -8.88
CA HIS A 148 10.54 -42.04 -10.10
C HIS A 148 11.86 -41.28 -10.05
N ASP A 149 12.17 -40.58 -8.96
CA ASP A 149 13.44 -39.86 -8.78
C ASP A 149 14.65 -40.82 -8.83
N LYS A 150 14.50 -42.02 -8.27
CA LYS A 150 15.53 -43.07 -8.31
C LYS A 150 15.69 -43.66 -9.71
N TYR A 151 14.60 -43.75 -10.47
CA TYR A 151 14.62 -44.14 -11.88
C TYR A 151 15.30 -43.08 -12.73
N GLU A 152 14.95 -41.80 -12.60
CA GLU A 152 15.57 -40.69 -13.31
C GLU A 152 17.07 -40.56 -12.99
N LYS A 153 17.47 -40.72 -11.72
CA LYS A 153 18.90 -40.77 -11.36
C LYS A 153 19.64 -41.94 -12.01
N ARG A 154 19.00 -43.11 -12.14
CA ARG A 154 19.58 -44.27 -12.83
C ARG A 154 19.67 -44.03 -14.33
N LYS A 155 18.66 -43.39 -14.92
CA LYS A 155 18.60 -43.01 -16.33
C LYS A 155 19.71 -42.01 -16.66
N MET A 156 19.82 -40.89 -15.93
CA MET A 156 20.92 -39.94 -16.09
C MET A 156 22.30 -40.57 -15.88
N SER A 157 22.45 -41.48 -14.91
CA SER A 157 23.70 -42.23 -14.73
C SER A 157 24.00 -43.19 -15.88
N TYR A 158 22.97 -43.76 -16.53
CA TYR A 158 23.13 -44.63 -17.69
C TYR A 158 23.49 -43.81 -18.92
N ASP A 159 22.81 -42.69 -19.15
CA ASP A 159 23.06 -41.76 -20.25
C ASP A 159 24.47 -41.17 -20.16
N ALA A 160 24.93 -40.78 -18.95
CA ALA A 160 26.30 -40.33 -18.74
C ALA A 160 27.35 -41.42 -19.02
N LYS A 161 27.03 -42.70 -18.75
CA LYS A 161 27.91 -43.84 -19.08
C LYS A 161 27.89 -44.13 -20.57
N LEU A 162 26.73 -44.00 -21.22
CA LEU A 162 26.57 -44.17 -22.67
C LEU A 162 27.35 -43.09 -23.42
N GLN A 163 27.25 -41.84 -22.98
CA GLN A 163 28.00 -40.72 -23.54
C GLN A 163 29.51 -40.89 -23.36
N ARG A 164 29.97 -41.38 -22.19
CA ARG A 164 31.38 -41.77 -21.99
C ARG A 164 31.82 -42.95 -22.87
N PHE A 165 30.93 -43.91 -23.11
CA PHE A 165 31.21 -45.05 -23.97
C PHE A 165 31.30 -44.63 -25.44
N GLU A 166 30.43 -43.73 -25.91
CA GLU A 166 30.48 -43.15 -27.25
C GLU A 166 31.73 -42.31 -27.46
N LEU A 167 32.13 -41.49 -26.48
CA LEU A 167 33.39 -40.76 -26.50
C LEU A 167 34.60 -41.72 -26.52
N SER A 168 34.54 -42.82 -25.77
CA SER A 168 35.57 -43.87 -25.79
C SER A 168 35.60 -44.62 -27.14
N LYS A 169 34.46 -44.85 -27.77
CA LYS A 169 34.33 -45.47 -29.09
C LYS A 169 34.86 -44.55 -30.19
N GLN A 170 34.61 -43.24 -30.10
CA GLN A 170 35.21 -42.22 -30.96
C GLN A 170 36.73 -42.16 -30.76
N ALA A 171 37.23 -42.29 -29.52
CA ALA A 171 38.66 -42.36 -29.23
C ALA A 171 39.32 -43.67 -29.72
N GLN A 172 38.56 -44.75 -29.91
CA GLN A 172 39.06 -46.06 -30.37
C GLN A 172 39.03 -46.25 -31.89
N GLN A 173 38.55 -45.29 -32.68
CA GLN A 173 38.55 -45.37 -34.15
C GLN A 173 39.95 -45.20 -34.81
N VAL A 174 41.05 -45.28 -34.05
CA VAL A 174 42.42 -45.10 -34.59
C VAL A 174 43.22 -46.41 -34.80
N VAL A 175 42.75 -47.59 -34.39
CA VAL A 175 43.51 -48.84 -34.68
C VAL A 175 42.61 -50.04 -34.98
N PRO A 176 42.78 -50.74 -36.12
CA PRO A 176 41.99 -51.93 -36.43
C PRO A 176 42.69 -53.19 -35.91
N ARG A 177 42.05 -53.92 -34.99
CA ARG A 177 42.28 -55.36 -34.84
C ARG A 177 40.96 -56.10 -34.61
N LYS A 178 40.62 -56.94 -35.58
CA LYS A 178 39.53 -57.90 -35.55
C LYS A 178 39.88 -59.08 -34.62
N THR A 179 38.80 -59.79 -34.23
CA THR A 179 38.70 -61.20 -33.79
C THR A 179 38.93 -61.60 -32.32
N ARG A 180 38.46 -60.82 -31.34
CA ARG A 180 38.15 -61.38 -29.99
C ARG A 180 37.04 -60.68 -29.19
N PHE A 181 36.38 -59.69 -29.77
CA PHE A 181 35.45 -58.82 -29.05
C PHE A 181 34.11 -59.49 -28.76
N ASP A 182 33.58 -60.28 -29.70
CA ASP A 182 32.21 -60.82 -29.60
C ASP A 182 32.04 -61.90 -28.51
N GLU A 183 33.05 -62.73 -28.24
CA GLU A 183 33.02 -63.67 -27.10
C GLU A 183 33.10 -62.96 -25.74
N THR A 184 33.78 -61.82 -25.69
CA THR A 184 33.96 -61.06 -24.45
C THR A 184 32.69 -60.28 -24.11
N VAL A 185 32.01 -59.74 -25.12
CA VAL A 185 30.70 -59.09 -24.98
C VAL A 185 29.65 -60.09 -24.54
N ALA A 186 29.62 -61.31 -25.10
CA ALA A 186 28.67 -62.34 -24.70
C ALA A 186 28.86 -62.82 -23.25
N ARG A 187 30.11 -63.01 -22.79
CA ARG A 187 30.40 -63.35 -21.38
C ARG A 187 30.06 -62.21 -20.43
N TYR A 188 30.29 -60.97 -20.85
CA TYR A 188 29.93 -59.79 -20.06
C TYR A 188 28.42 -59.63 -19.94
N GLN A 189 27.67 -59.81 -21.03
CA GLN A 189 26.20 -59.77 -21.02
C GLN A 189 25.62 -60.85 -20.09
N LYS A 190 26.13 -62.08 -20.16
CA LYS A 190 25.70 -63.17 -19.24
C LYS A 190 26.00 -62.85 -17.77
N SER A 191 27.17 -62.27 -17.47
CA SER A 191 27.52 -61.84 -16.12
C SER A 191 26.64 -60.70 -15.59
N VAL A 192 26.24 -59.78 -16.48
CA VAL A 192 25.33 -58.68 -16.15
C VAL A 192 23.94 -59.21 -15.84
N GLU A 193 23.44 -60.19 -16.59
CA GLU A 193 22.13 -60.80 -16.32
C GLU A 193 22.10 -61.62 -15.02
N GLU A 194 23.17 -62.39 -14.73
CA GLU A 194 23.29 -63.11 -13.45
C GLU A 194 23.34 -62.14 -12.25
N ARG A 195 23.96 -60.97 -12.40
CA ARG A 195 23.95 -59.93 -11.35
C ARG A 195 22.56 -59.30 -11.20
N LYS A 196 21.84 -59.05 -12.29
CA LYS A 196 20.46 -58.54 -12.24
C LYS A 196 19.55 -59.51 -11.49
N LEU A 197 19.66 -60.80 -11.74
CA LEU A 197 18.89 -61.84 -11.02
C LEU A 197 19.22 -61.87 -9.52
N LYS A 198 20.51 -61.83 -9.16
CA LYS A 198 20.94 -61.78 -7.74
C LYS A 198 20.47 -60.50 -7.03
N ASP A 199 20.49 -59.37 -7.72
CA ASP A 199 20.03 -58.10 -7.14
C ASP A 199 18.51 -58.03 -7.01
N GLN A 200 17.76 -58.64 -7.95
CA GLN A 200 16.31 -58.83 -7.82
C GLN A 200 15.97 -59.73 -6.62
N GLU A 201 16.70 -60.82 -6.41
CA GLU A 201 16.48 -61.70 -5.26
C GLU A 201 16.80 -61.00 -3.92
N LYS A 202 17.86 -60.18 -3.89
CA LYS A 202 18.18 -59.33 -2.72
C LYS A 202 17.11 -58.29 -2.46
N LEU A 203 16.56 -57.66 -3.50
CA LEU A 203 15.45 -56.72 -3.40
C LEU A 203 14.22 -57.41 -2.79
N ARG A 204 13.86 -58.60 -3.29
CA ARG A 204 12.73 -59.38 -2.75
C ARG A 204 12.92 -59.72 -1.27
N LYS A 205 14.12 -60.16 -0.86
CA LYS A 205 14.45 -60.43 0.55
C LYS A 205 14.42 -59.16 1.41
N LEU A 206 14.81 -58.02 0.86
CA LEU A 206 14.76 -56.72 1.54
C LEU A 206 13.32 -56.25 1.71
N GLU A 207 12.47 -56.44 0.69
CA GLU A 207 11.03 -56.14 0.73
C GLU A 207 10.32 -57.01 1.76
N GLU A 208 10.55 -58.33 1.76
CA GLU A 208 10.03 -59.25 2.78
C GLU A 208 10.51 -58.87 4.20
N SER A 209 11.74 -58.39 4.35
CA SER A 209 12.30 -57.93 5.63
C SER A 209 11.71 -56.59 6.08
N ILE A 210 11.51 -55.65 5.15
CA ILE A 210 10.87 -54.36 5.39
C ILE A 210 9.40 -54.54 5.75
N GLU A 211 8.70 -55.47 5.12
CA GLU A 211 7.30 -55.78 5.44
C GLU A 211 7.17 -56.38 6.85
N LYS A 212 8.06 -57.30 7.23
CA LYS A 212 8.18 -57.83 8.59
C LYS A 212 8.60 -56.76 9.61
N ALA A 213 9.45 -55.81 9.22
CA ALA A 213 9.85 -54.70 10.08
C ALA A 213 8.72 -53.67 10.23
N ASN A 214 7.96 -53.40 9.16
CA ASN A 214 6.86 -52.43 9.14
C ASN A 214 5.65 -52.93 9.93
N THR A 215 5.34 -54.23 9.87
CA THR A 215 4.30 -54.84 10.72
C THR A 215 4.66 -54.73 12.21
N LYS A 216 5.92 -54.98 12.58
CA LYS A 216 6.42 -54.82 13.95
C LYS A 216 6.52 -53.34 14.39
N LYS A 217 6.89 -52.44 13.48
CA LYS A 217 6.97 -50.99 13.71
C LYS A 217 5.58 -50.36 13.79
N GLN A 218 4.59 -50.84 13.03
CA GLN A 218 3.20 -50.41 13.12
C GLN A 218 2.60 -50.77 14.48
N SER A 219 2.85 -51.97 15.01
CA SER A 219 2.44 -52.34 16.37
C SER A 219 3.00 -51.36 17.43
N ASN A 220 4.30 -51.08 17.40
CA ASN A 220 4.93 -50.14 18.34
C ASN A 220 4.52 -48.67 18.12
N ILE A 221 4.35 -48.22 16.88
CA ILE A 221 3.92 -46.84 16.57
C ILE A 221 2.47 -46.63 17.03
N THR A 222 1.61 -47.64 16.92
CA THR A 222 0.21 -47.52 17.37
C THR A 222 0.16 -47.38 18.89
N GLU A 223 1.01 -48.10 19.62
CA GLU A 223 1.11 -48.00 21.08
C GLU A 223 1.74 -46.67 21.55
N VAL A 224 2.79 -46.20 20.87
CA VAL A 224 3.42 -44.89 21.14
C VAL A 224 2.49 -43.73 20.79
N LYS A 225 1.75 -43.79 19.67
CA LYS A 225 0.77 -42.77 19.31
C LYS A 225 -0.41 -42.75 20.26
N ARG A 226 -0.85 -43.90 20.77
CA ARG A 226 -1.90 -43.99 21.79
C ARG A 226 -1.45 -43.34 23.11
N LYS A 227 -0.19 -43.53 23.52
CA LYS A 227 0.39 -42.84 24.69
C LYS A 227 0.58 -41.34 24.45
N GLY A 228 1.07 -40.94 23.27
CA GLY A 228 1.26 -39.53 22.90
C GLY A 228 -0.04 -38.73 22.79
N LEU A 229 -1.10 -39.31 22.21
CA LEU A 229 -2.44 -38.70 22.19
C LEU A 229 -3.04 -38.56 23.58
N LEU A 230 -2.83 -39.55 24.46
CA LEU A 230 -3.28 -39.47 25.85
C LEU A 230 -2.54 -38.38 26.63
N GLU A 231 -1.28 -38.12 26.30
CA GLU A 231 -0.45 -37.09 26.92
C GLU A 231 -0.77 -35.69 26.36
N GLN A 232 -1.04 -35.58 25.06
CA GLN A 232 -1.56 -34.35 24.44
C GLN A 232 -2.92 -33.96 25.02
N LEU A 233 -3.85 -34.89 25.18
CA LEU A 233 -5.15 -34.61 25.81
C LEU A 233 -5.00 -34.15 27.26
N LYS A 234 -4.04 -34.71 28.02
CA LYS A 234 -3.75 -34.24 29.39
C LYS A 234 -3.16 -32.84 29.41
N ILE A 235 -2.33 -32.49 28.43
CA ILE A 235 -1.74 -31.16 28.29
C ILE A 235 -2.81 -30.14 27.87
N GLU A 236 -3.67 -30.49 26.92
CA GLU A 236 -4.80 -29.64 26.48
C GLU A 236 -5.80 -29.41 27.62
N ASP A 237 -6.15 -30.45 28.39
CA ASP A 237 -6.97 -30.30 29.60
C ASP A 237 -6.29 -29.40 30.64
N ALA A 238 -4.97 -29.50 30.80
CA ALA A 238 -4.21 -28.64 31.71
C ALA A 238 -4.20 -27.17 31.23
N PHE A 239 -4.05 -26.92 29.92
CA PHE A 239 -4.13 -25.59 29.34
C PHE A 239 -5.54 -24.99 29.45
N PHE A 240 -6.57 -25.77 29.13
CA PHE A 240 -7.96 -25.35 29.25
C PHE A 240 -8.31 -25.00 30.70
N ASN A 241 -7.88 -25.81 31.67
CA ASN A 241 -8.07 -25.52 33.09
C ASN A 241 -7.25 -24.31 33.57
N ARG A 242 -6.06 -24.07 32.99
CA ARG A 242 -5.24 -22.90 33.29
C ARG A 242 -5.88 -21.62 32.74
N GLU A 243 -6.40 -21.63 31.52
CA GLU A 243 -7.15 -20.51 30.94
C GLU A 243 -8.41 -20.22 31.74
N ARG A 244 -9.19 -21.25 32.08
CA ARG A 244 -10.37 -21.10 32.94
C ARG A 244 -10.02 -20.49 34.30
N SER A 245 -8.89 -20.89 34.89
CA SER A 245 -8.36 -20.31 36.14
C SER A 245 -7.92 -18.85 35.95
N GLN A 246 -7.27 -18.51 34.84
CA GLN A 246 -6.86 -17.14 34.53
C GLN A 246 -8.05 -16.22 34.29
N LEU A 247 -9.06 -16.67 33.54
CA LEU A 247 -10.32 -15.94 33.34
C LEU A 247 -11.08 -15.75 34.65
N ALA A 248 -11.11 -16.75 35.53
CA ALA A 248 -11.68 -16.61 36.87
C ALA A 248 -10.91 -15.59 37.73
N LYS A 249 -9.58 -15.54 37.62
CA LYS A 249 -8.75 -14.53 38.30
C LYS A 249 -9.00 -13.13 37.73
N GLN A 250 -9.11 -12.98 36.42
CA GLN A 250 -9.42 -11.71 35.77
C GLN A 250 -10.82 -11.21 36.15
N ARG A 251 -11.84 -12.08 36.16
CA ARG A 251 -13.17 -11.73 36.67
C ARG A 251 -13.13 -11.24 38.11
N ARG A 252 -12.46 -11.97 39.02
CA ARG A 252 -12.30 -11.52 40.41
C ARG A 252 -11.54 -10.20 40.54
N LEU A 253 -10.62 -9.90 39.62
CA LEU A 253 -9.85 -8.66 39.63
C LEU A 253 -10.70 -7.48 39.12
N LEU A 254 -11.51 -7.70 38.08
CA LEU A 254 -12.52 -6.76 37.59
C LEU A 254 -13.59 -6.48 38.65
N GLU A 255 -14.08 -7.51 39.32
CA GLU A 255 -15.07 -7.41 40.40
C GLU A 255 -14.48 -6.65 41.60
N LYS A 256 -13.21 -6.93 41.97
CA LYS A 256 -12.48 -6.13 42.97
C LYS A 256 -12.29 -4.68 42.53
N LEU A 257 -12.03 -4.42 41.25
CA LEU A 257 -11.88 -3.06 40.73
C LEU A 257 -13.22 -2.32 40.74
N GLN A 258 -14.32 -2.97 40.34
CA GLN A 258 -15.67 -2.43 40.42
C GLN A 258 -16.05 -2.08 41.85
N ILE A 259 -15.87 -3.02 42.80
CA ILE A 259 -16.08 -2.78 44.22
C ILE A 259 -15.19 -1.63 44.71
N ARG A 260 -13.93 -1.54 44.28
CA ARG A 260 -13.03 -0.45 44.66
C ARG A 260 -13.49 0.90 44.09
N THR A 261 -13.99 0.94 42.86
CA THR A 261 -14.57 2.16 42.27
C THR A 261 -15.90 2.56 42.93
N GLU A 262 -16.72 1.61 43.37
CA GLU A 262 -17.94 1.87 44.13
C GLU A 262 -17.65 2.35 45.55
N VAL A 263 -16.67 1.75 46.22
CA VAL A 263 -16.19 2.20 47.54
C VAL A 263 -15.54 3.59 47.44
N VAL A 264 -14.81 3.89 46.36
CA VAL A 264 -14.26 5.23 46.11
C VAL A 264 -15.37 6.24 45.80
N ARG A 265 -16.45 5.85 45.12
CA ARG A 265 -17.64 6.70 44.92
C ARG A 265 -18.42 6.96 46.22
N GLN A 266 -18.49 5.98 47.12
CA GLN A 266 -19.14 6.15 48.42
C GLN A 266 -18.32 7.00 49.41
N ASN A 267 -16.99 7.02 49.28
CA ASN A 267 -16.09 7.78 50.18
C ASN A 267 -15.81 9.22 49.73
N GLN A 268 -16.48 9.74 48.70
CA GLN A 268 -16.37 11.14 48.24
C GLN A 268 -17.40 12.10 48.88
N LYS A 269 -17.89 11.79 50.09
CA LYS A 269 -18.59 12.77 50.93
C LYS A 269 -17.73 13.11 52.15
N GLU A 270 -17.34 14.39 52.20
CA GLU A 270 -16.66 15.14 53.26
C GLU A 270 -15.11 15.11 53.33
N PRO A 271 -14.44 16.29 53.35
CA PRO A 271 -13.02 16.39 53.65
C PRO A 271 -12.81 16.65 55.14
N LYS A 272 -11.99 15.83 55.81
CA LYS A 272 -11.37 16.19 57.09
C LYS A 272 -9.85 16.05 57.03
N GLN A 273 -9.19 17.04 57.62
CA GLN A 273 -7.76 17.31 57.60
C GLN A 273 -6.95 16.36 58.51
N LYS A 274 -5.83 15.83 57.96
CA LYS A 274 -4.52 15.45 58.59
C LYS A 274 -4.58 14.50 59.82
N PRO A 275 -3.48 13.90 60.35
CA PRO A 275 -2.04 14.01 60.00
C PRO A 275 -1.32 12.65 59.81
N TYR A 276 -0.05 12.72 59.36
CA TYR A 276 0.95 11.64 59.54
C TYR A 276 1.11 11.30 61.05
N PRO A 277 1.40 10.04 61.45
CA PRO A 277 2.82 9.68 61.59
C PRO A 277 3.22 8.18 61.57
N PHE A 278 4.55 7.98 61.44
CA PHE A 278 5.43 6.86 61.82
C PHE A 278 5.28 5.43 61.22
N PRO A 279 6.40 4.80 60.81
CA PRO A 279 6.42 3.40 60.37
C PRO A 279 6.64 2.45 61.57
N LYS A 280 5.81 1.42 61.69
CA LYS A 280 6.07 0.28 62.59
C LYS A 280 6.51 -0.94 61.78
N PHE A 281 7.72 -1.39 62.09
CA PHE A 281 8.18 -2.77 62.20
C PHE A 281 7.55 -3.81 61.27
N LEU A 282 8.29 -4.17 60.21
CA LEU A 282 8.20 -5.49 59.62
C LEU A 282 9.21 -6.44 60.27
N CYS A 283 8.65 -7.58 60.62
CA CYS A 283 9.21 -8.72 61.32
C CYS A 283 10.12 -9.56 60.41
N ASN A 284 11.08 -10.21 61.06
CA ASN A 284 11.95 -11.29 60.63
C ASN A 284 11.42 -12.18 59.49
N LYS A 285 12.07 -12.08 58.33
CA LYS A 285 12.61 -13.18 57.51
C LYS A 285 13.12 -12.57 56.21
N ASP A 286 14.41 -12.19 56.20
CA ASP A 286 15.30 -12.19 55.01
C ASP A 286 16.74 -11.77 55.35
N GLN A 287 17.20 -12.11 56.56
CA GLN A 287 18.64 -12.22 56.84
C GLN A 287 19.14 -13.54 56.24
N ARG A 288 19.54 -13.51 54.96
CA ARG A 288 20.50 -14.44 54.32
C ARG A 288 20.67 -14.08 52.84
N LYS A 289 21.26 -12.91 52.57
CA LYS A 289 21.86 -12.56 51.26
C LYS A 289 22.74 -11.31 51.33
N ALA A 290 23.50 -11.15 52.41
CA ALA A 290 24.43 -10.04 52.62
C ALA A 290 25.80 -10.47 53.20
N SER A 291 26.24 -11.70 52.90
CA SER A 291 27.50 -12.28 53.45
C SER A 291 28.34 -12.99 52.39
N SER A 292 28.27 -12.57 51.13
CA SER A 292 29.07 -13.12 50.03
C SER A 292 29.83 -12.05 49.22
N LEU A 293 29.74 -10.78 49.60
CA LEU A 293 30.35 -9.66 48.87
C LEU A 293 31.49 -8.94 49.62
N THR A 294 31.85 -9.44 50.81
CA THR A 294 32.94 -8.87 51.63
C THR A 294 34.20 -9.74 51.70
N LEU A 295 34.17 -10.95 51.14
CA LEU A 295 35.32 -11.88 51.09
C LEU A 295 36.07 -11.89 49.74
N GLN A 296 35.51 -11.24 48.71
CA GLN A 296 36.16 -11.08 47.40
C GLN A 296 36.93 -9.75 47.24
N ARG A 297 36.90 -8.87 48.24
CA ARG A 297 37.67 -7.60 48.23
C ARG A 297 38.93 -7.62 49.10
N PHE A 298 39.20 -8.69 49.85
CA PHE A 298 40.40 -8.79 50.70
C PHE A 298 41.50 -9.70 50.12
N ALA A 299 41.24 -10.39 49.02
CA ALA A 299 42.19 -11.28 48.36
C ALA A 299 42.92 -10.63 47.17
N SER A 300 42.53 -9.41 46.77
CA SER A 300 43.11 -8.67 45.64
C SER A 300 44.05 -7.52 46.04
N GLU A 301 44.39 -7.37 47.33
CA GLU A 301 45.28 -6.30 47.83
C GLU A 301 46.56 -6.83 48.53
N ILE A 302 46.85 -8.13 48.48
CA ILE A 302 48.05 -8.71 49.14
C ILE A 302 49.00 -9.42 48.14
N ILE A 303 48.70 -9.45 46.84
CA ILE A 303 49.61 -9.99 45.84
C ILE A 303 49.93 -8.90 44.80
N ASP A 304 51.20 -8.52 44.81
CA ASP A 304 51.94 -7.58 43.94
C ASP A 304 52.04 -6.11 44.39
N PRO A 305 53.21 -5.75 44.95
CA PRO A 305 54.07 -4.86 44.17
C PRO A 305 55.52 -5.36 44.15
N LEU A 306 55.85 -6.30 43.25
CA LEU A 306 57.24 -6.61 42.91
C LEU A 306 57.37 -7.06 41.44
N GLU A 307 57.28 -6.11 40.50
CA GLU A 307 58.09 -6.16 39.26
C GLU A 307 58.07 -4.82 38.49
N GLN A 308 58.64 -3.77 39.08
CA GLN A 308 59.27 -2.69 38.31
C GLN A 308 60.48 -2.14 39.07
N LYS A 309 61.66 -2.71 38.78
CA LYS A 309 62.91 -2.00 38.44
C LYS A 309 64.12 -2.94 38.58
N ARG A 310 64.81 -3.13 37.47
CA ARG A 310 66.25 -3.44 37.45
C ARG A 310 66.99 -2.29 38.17
N ASN A 311 67.87 -2.62 39.13
CA ASN A 311 69.31 -2.29 39.05
C ASN A 311 70.06 -2.60 40.36
N TYR A 312 71.20 -3.29 40.17
CA TYR A 312 72.46 -3.28 40.95
C TYR A 312 72.53 -3.81 42.41
N GLN A 313 73.52 -4.70 42.55
CA GLN A 313 74.46 -4.94 43.67
C GLN A 313 74.02 -5.67 44.96
N GLY A 314 74.71 -6.80 45.22
CA GLY A 314 75.51 -6.92 46.45
C GLY A 314 75.00 -7.81 47.58
N TYR A 315 75.66 -8.98 47.73
CA TYR A 315 76.07 -9.67 48.99
C TYR A 315 75.10 -9.77 50.20
N VAL A 316 74.66 -10.99 50.55
CA VAL A 316 75.23 -11.86 51.63
C VAL A 316 75.05 -11.30 53.06
N HIS A 317 74.12 -11.86 53.85
CA HIS A 317 74.35 -12.67 55.07
C HIS A 317 73.06 -12.84 55.89
N LEU A 318 72.65 -14.10 56.14
CA LEU A 318 71.99 -14.64 57.36
C LEU A 318 71.31 -15.99 57.03
N LYS A 319 72.13 -17.02 56.78
CA LYS A 319 71.75 -18.43 56.83
C LYS A 319 72.40 -19.04 58.08
N THR A 320 71.68 -19.27 59.16
CA THR A 320 72.10 -20.27 60.16
C THR A 320 71.00 -20.85 61.08
N LYS A 321 69.71 -20.51 60.97
CA LYS A 321 68.67 -21.16 61.80
C LYS A 321 67.58 -21.98 61.09
N TYR A 322 67.56 -22.02 59.76
CA TYR A 322 66.52 -22.74 59.00
C TYR A 322 66.96 -24.09 58.39
N LYS A 323 68.19 -24.53 58.63
CA LYS A 323 68.72 -25.78 58.03
C LYS A 323 68.40 -27.05 58.81
N GLU A 324 68.13 -26.99 60.12
CA GLU A 324 67.89 -28.21 60.90
C GLU A 324 66.43 -28.70 60.86
N ILE A 325 65.45 -27.80 60.66
CA ILE A 325 64.03 -28.20 60.60
C ILE A 325 63.64 -28.76 59.22
N ASN A 326 64.33 -28.37 58.14
CA ASN A 326 64.00 -28.85 56.78
C ASN A 326 64.59 -30.22 56.44
N LEU A 327 65.63 -30.70 57.15
CA LEU A 327 66.20 -32.01 56.86
C LEU A 327 65.28 -33.15 57.35
N LEU A 328 64.61 -32.96 58.50
CA LEU A 328 63.65 -33.94 59.03
C LEU A 328 62.34 -34.00 58.22
N LYS A 329 61.86 -32.87 57.69
CA LYS A 329 60.72 -32.87 56.75
C LYS A 329 61.06 -33.51 55.40
N LEU A 330 62.29 -33.33 54.91
CA LEU A 330 62.72 -33.95 53.65
C LEU A 330 62.80 -35.48 53.76
N ILE A 331 63.31 -36.01 54.88
CA ILE A 331 63.46 -37.46 55.09
C ILE A 331 62.10 -38.14 55.30
N ILE A 332 61.15 -37.48 55.99
CA ILE A 332 59.79 -38.00 56.19
C ILE A 332 58.95 -37.89 54.90
N CYS A 333 59.11 -36.84 54.09
CA CYS A 333 58.45 -36.77 52.78
C CYS A 333 59.01 -37.78 51.76
N PHE A 334 60.27 -38.20 51.86
CA PHE A 334 60.83 -39.22 50.96
C PHE A 334 60.37 -40.65 51.28
N TYR A 335 60.13 -41.01 52.55
CA TYR A 335 59.68 -42.37 52.90
C TYR A 335 58.16 -42.56 52.87
N ILE A 336 57.39 -41.49 53.06
CA ILE A 336 55.92 -41.56 52.97
C ILE A 336 55.46 -41.57 51.50
N THR A 337 56.21 -40.94 50.58
CA THR A 337 55.85 -40.89 49.15
C THR A 337 55.96 -42.24 48.46
N ASP A 338 56.91 -43.10 48.82
CA ASP A 338 57.09 -44.41 48.15
C ASP A 338 55.99 -45.41 48.53
N MET A 339 55.61 -45.48 49.82
CA MET A 339 54.51 -46.33 50.27
C MET A 339 53.16 -45.79 49.80
N ASP A 340 52.94 -44.47 49.83
CA ASP A 340 51.72 -43.87 49.29
C ASP A 340 51.61 -44.10 47.78
N TYR A 341 52.73 -44.01 47.04
CA TYR A 341 52.77 -44.32 45.61
C TYR A 341 52.46 -45.78 45.31
N LEU A 342 52.99 -46.72 46.10
CA LEU A 342 52.71 -48.16 45.93
C LEU A 342 51.29 -48.53 46.38
N THR A 343 50.68 -47.79 47.31
CA THR A 343 49.32 -48.02 47.79
C THR A 343 48.25 -47.28 46.98
N GLN A 344 48.63 -46.38 46.06
CA GLN A 344 47.70 -45.79 45.10
C GLN A 344 46.96 -46.88 44.33
N ASP A 345 45.65 -46.70 44.15
CA ASP A 345 44.80 -47.64 43.40
C ASP A 345 45.32 -47.88 41.97
N GLU A 346 46.05 -46.91 41.40
CA GLU A 346 46.67 -47.01 40.08
C GLU A 346 47.82 -48.01 40.01
N VAL A 347 48.58 -48.21 41.10
CA VAL A 347 49.74 -49.13 41.10
C VAL A 347 49.44 -50.32 42.01
N GLY A 348 49.11 -50.07 43.28
CA GLY A 348 48.79 -51.08 44.27
C GLY A 348 47.57 -51.91 43.89
N GLY A 349 46.53 -51.27 43.35
CA GLY A 349 45.32 -51.97 42.89
C GLY A 349 45.59 -52.89 41.69
N ILE A 350 46.47 -52.50 40.78
CA ILE A 350 46.88 -53.33 39.63
C ILE A 350 47.74 -54.50 40.11
N VAL A 351 48.72 -54.23 40.98
CA VAL A 351 49.59 -55.26 41.56
C VAL A 351 48.76 -56.28 42.35
N ALA A 352 47.80 -55.82 43.17
CA ALA A 352 46.89 -56.69 43.90
C ALA A 352 46.04 -57.58 42.97
N LYS A 353 45.51 -57.04 41.87
CA LYS A 353 44.78 -57.83 40.86
C LYS A 353 45.68 -58.84 40.14
N GLY A 354 46.91 -58.45 39.83
CA GLY A 354 47.90 -59.35 39.23
C GLY A 354 48.29 -60.48 40.18
N LEU A 355 48.49 -60.18 41.45
CA LEU A 355 48.75 -61.16 42.50
C LEU A 355 47.55 -62.07 42.75
N ALA A 356 46.33 -61.56 42.68
CA ALA A 356 45.12 -62.37 42.77
C ALA A 356 44.98 -63.33 41.57
N ALA A 357 45.24 -62.86 40.35
CA ALA A 357 45.26 -63.70 39.15
C ALA A 357 46.35 -64.78 39.23
N LEU A 358 47.53 -64.41 39.71
CA LEU A 358 48.64 -65.31 39.95
C LEU A 358 48.27 -66.41 40.97
N TYR A 359 47.59 -66.04 42.06
CA TYR A 359 47.15 -66.96 43.10
C TYR A 359 46.12 -67.99 42.57
N LEU A 360 45.23 -67.58 41.67
CA LEU A 360 44.22 -68.44 41.08
C LEU A 360 44.82 -69.44 40.08
N GLU A 361 45.69 -68.98 39.19
CA GLU A 361 46.23 -69.79 38.07
C GLU A 361 47.40 -70.69 38.48
N LYS A 362 48.08 -70.39 39.60
CA LYS A 362 49.19 -71.16 40.17
C LYS A 362 50.24 -71.63 39.13
N PRO A 363 50.80 -70.72 38.32
CA PRO A 363 51.76 -71.06 37.27
C PRO A 363 53.10 -71.54 37.86
N GLN A 364 53.81 -72.40 37.11
CA GLN A 364 55.10 -72.94 37.52
C GLN A 364 56.19 -71.86 37.70
N PHE A 365 56.09 -70.75 36.95
CA PHE A 365 56.99 -69.59 37.04
C PHE A 365 56.21 -68.32 37.44
N PRO A 366 56.03 -68.05 38.73
CA PRO A 366 55.08 -67.04 39.20
C PRO A 366 55.50 -65.59 38.89
N ILE A 367 56.79 -65.28 38.97
CA ILE A 367 57.31 -63.93 38.69
C ILE A 367 57.17 -63.59 37.19
N ASP A 368 57.56 -64.52 36.32
CA ASP A 368 57.43 -64.35 34.86
C ASP A 368 55.97 -64.24 34.43
N TYR A 369 55.08 -65.02 35.05
CA TYR A 369 53.65 -64.90 34.82
C TYR A 369 53.13 -63.52 35.24
N LEU A 370 53.48 -63.04 36.44
CA LEU A 370 53.05 -61.73 36.92
C LEU A 370 53.57 -60.60 36.03
N ALA A 371 54.83 -60.66 35.58
CA ALA A 371 55.40 -59.70 34.66
C ALA A 371 54.68 -59.68 33.30
N LYS A 372 54.41 -60.87 32.72
CA LYS A 372 53.62 -61.00 31.48
C LYS A 372 52.18 -60.54 31.67
N TRP A 373 51.59 -60.78 32.85
CA TRP A 373 50.25 -60.33 33.19
C TRP A 373 50.20 -58.80 33.27
N LEU A 374 51.13 -58.17 33.98
CA LEU A 374 51.22 -56.70 34.10
C LEU A 374 51.46 -56.05 32.73
N LEU A 375 52.31 -56.66 31.89
CA LEU A 375 52.51 -56.20 30.51
C LEU A 375 51.21 -56.29 29.70
N THR A 376 50.51 -57.42 29.76
CA THR A 376 49.22 -57.63 29.07
C THR A 376 48.15 -56.67 29.59
N TYR A 377 48.11 -56.45 30.90
CA TYR A 377 47.19 -55.52 31.56
C TYR A 377 47.46 -54.08 31.13
N SER A 378 48.73 -53.66 31.03
CA SER A 378 49.10 -52.34 30.52
C SER A 378 48.68 -52.14 29.06
N GLN A 379 48.85 -53.16 28.21
CA GLN A 379 48.39 -53.13 26.81
C GLN A 379 46.86 -53.08 26.71
N LEU A 380 46.16 -53.77 27.62
CA LEU A 380 44.70 -53.75 27.70
C LEU A 380 44.20 -52.37 28.14
N LEU A 381 44.83 -51.76 29.14
CA LEU A 381 44.55 -50.38 29.57
C LEU A 381 44.82 -49.36 28.45
N GLN A 382 45.92 -49.48 27.72
CA GLN A 382 46.21 -48.63 26.57
C GLN A 382 45.15 -48.80 25.47
N LYS A 383 44.73 -50.04 25.18
CA LYS A 383 43.63 -50.31 24.25
C LYS A 383 42.29 -49.75 24.74
N GLN A 384 42.04 -49.77 26.06
CA GLN A 384 40.84 -49.22 26.67
C GLN A 384 40.82 -47.68 26.59
N LYS A 385 41.92 -47.01 26.97
CA LYS A 385 42.08 -45.55 26.79
C LYS A 385 41.92 -45.15 25.32
N ALA A 386 42.56 -45.87 24.39
CA ALA A 386 42.40 -45.61 22.96
C ALA A 386 40.95 -45.84 22.45
N ARG A 387 40.16 -46.71 23.09
CA ARG A 387 38.72 -46.88 22.79
C ARG A 387 37.91 -45.70 23.34
N GLU A 388 38.19 -45.27 24.56
CA GLU A 388 37.54 -44.12 25.22
C GLU A 388 37.83 -42.81 24.47
N GLU A 389 39.08 -42.56 24.08
CA GLU A 389 39.47 -41.42 23.23
C GLU A 389 38.75 -41.46 21.88
N LYS A 390 38.73 -42.62 21.20
CA LYS A 390 37.96 -42.78 19.96
C LYS A 390 36.47 -42.54 20.17
N GLN A 391 35.93 -42.89 21.32
CA GLN A 391 34.53 -42.66 21.66
C GLN A 391 34.25 -41.18 21.92
N GLN A 392 35.12 -40.48 22.65
CA GLN A 392 35.05 -39.03 22.85
C GLN A 392 35.18 -38.26 21.53
N VAL A 393 36.08 -38.68 20.64
CA VAL A 393 36.21 -38.08 19.28
C VAL A 393 34.95 -38.34 18.44
N LYS A 394 34.30 -39.51 18.59
CA LYS A 394 33.01 -39.76 17.94
C LYS A 394 31.91 -38.90 18.53
N GLU A 395 31.84 -38.76 19.84
CA GLU A 395 30.82 -37.95 20.53
C GLU A 395 30.97 -36.45 20.22
N THR A 396 32.19 -35.93 20.16
CA THR A 396 32.47 -34.55 19.73
C THR A 396 32.05 -34.33 18.28
N LYS A 397 32.44 -35.22 17.36
CA LYS A 397 31.98 -35.16 15.96
C LYS A 397 30.45 -35.25 15.81
N VAL A 398 29.79 -36.06 16.63
CA VAL A 398 28.32 -36.16 16.65
C VAL A 398 27.70 -34.86 17.18
N LYS A 399 28.30 -34.21 18.19
CA LYS A 399 27.85 -32.90 18.69
C LYS A 399 28.06 -31.80 17.65
N GLU A 400 29.22 -31.73 17.01
CA GLU A 400 29.52 -30.78 15.93
C GLU A 400 28.56 -30.96 14.75
N PHE A 401 28.33 -32.21 14.31
CA PHE A 401 27.38 -32.50 13.25
C PHE A 401 25.96 -32.06 13.63
N LYS A 402 25.52 -32.30 14.88
CA LYS A 402 24.21 -31.83 15.36
C LYS A 402 24.10 -30.30 15.30
N VAL A 403 25.10 -29.58 15.81
CA VAL A 403 25.11 -28.11 15.77
C VAL A 403 25.07 -27.59 14.33
N LEU A 404 25.86 -28.17 13.41
CA LEU A 404 25.84 -27.79 12.01
C LEU A 404 24.48 -28.07 11.35
N THR A 405 23.86 -29.21 11.65
CA THR A 405 22.51 -29.52 11.14
C THR A 405 21.45 -28.57 11.68
N GLU A 406 21.55 -28.16 12.95
CA GLU A 406 20.64 -27.18 13.56
C GLU A 406 20.82 -25.78 12.93
N GLN A 407 22.06 -25.35 12.65
CA GLN A 407 22.34 -24.08 11.97
C GLN A 407 21.80 -24.07 10.53
N LEU A 408 21.98 -25.16 9.77
CA LEU A 408 21.44 -25.28 8.42
C LEU A 408 19.91 -25.32 8.42
N ALA A 409 19.30 -25.99 9.41
CA ALA A 409 17.85 -25.98 9.58
C ALA A 409 17.31 -24.58 9.89
N PHE A 410 17.97 -23.84 10.80
CA PHE A 410 17.61 -22.47 11.15
C PHE A 410 17.71 -21.52 9.95
N LEU A 411 18.81 -21.58 9.19
CA LEU A 411 18.98 -20.75 7.98
C LEU A 411 17.93 -21.07 6.91
N LYS A 412 17.56 -22.35 6.79
CA LYS A 412 16.49 -22.76 5.88
C LYS A 412 15.13 -22.25 6.33
N GLU A 413 14.80 -22.39 7.61
CA GLU A 413 13.53 -21.89 8.18
C GLU A 413 13.40 -20.36 8.03
N GLU A 414 14.47 -19.61 8.28
CA GLU A 414 14.47 -18.15 8.10
C GLU A 414 14.35 -17.76 6.62
N SER A 415 15.00 -18.51 5.72
CA SER A 415 14.82 -18.33 4.27
C SER A 415 13.38 -18.60 3.83
N ASP A 416 12.79 -19.71 4.27
CA ASP A 416 11.41 -20.09 3.96
C ASP A 416 10.42 -19.04 4.52
N ARG A 417 10.71 -18.48 5.70
CA ARG A 417 9.92 -17.41 6.31
C ARG A 417 9.96 -16.12 5.50
N LEU A 418 11.14 -15.70 5.03
CA LEU A 418 11.29 -14.52 4.19
C LEU A 418 10.61 -14.72 2.83
N GLU A 419 10.71 -15.90 2.24
CA GLU A 419 10.02 -16.25 0.99
C GLU A 419 8.50 -16.19 1.15
N ASN A 420 7.96 -16.75 2.23
CA ASN A 420 6.52 -16.68 2.53
C ASN A 420 6.05 -15.23 2.71
N LEU A 421 6.83 -14.40 3.42
CA LEU A 421 6.51 -12.98 3.57
C LEU A 421 6.53 -12.21 2.24
N GLN A 422 7.43 -12.58 1.31
CA GLN A 422 7.43 -12.02 -0.04
C GLN A 422 6.25 -12.50 -0.88
N LYS A 423 5.80 -13.75 -0.71
CA LYS A 423 4.59 -14.29 -1.34
C LYS A 423 3.34 -13.61 -0.83
N GLU A 424 3.19 -13.44 0.48
CA GLU A 424 2.06 -12.73 1.08
C GLU A 424 1.98 -11.28 0.57
N LYS A 425 3.11 -10.56 0.54
CA LYS A 425 3.17 -9.21 -0.05
C LYS A 425 2.80 -9.18 -1.52
N HIS A 426 3.16 -10.22 -2.27
CA HIS A 426 2.81 -10.35 -3.67
C HIS A 426 1.32 -10.61 -3.87
N GLU A 427 0.74 -11.53 -3.10
CA GLU A 427 -0.70 -11.81 -3.13
C GLU A 427 -1.53 -10.58 -2.72
N GLN A 428 -1.10 -9.85 -1.69
CA GLN A 428 -1.71 -8.57 -1.30
C GLN A 428 -1.64 -7.54 -2.43
N PHE A 429 -0.52 -7.47 -3.15
CA PHE A 429 -0.38 -6.57 -4.30
C PHE A 429 -1.30 -6.99 -5.46
N LEU A 430 -1.39 -8.29 -5.79
CA LEU A 430 -2.31 -8.80 -6.80
C LEU A 430 -3.77 -8.47 -6.46
N GLU A 431 -4.14 -8.56 -5.18
CA GLU A 431 -5.47 -8.17 -4.72
C GLU A 431 -5.69 -6.65 -4.83
N SER A 432 -4.65 -5.85 -4.55
CA SER A 432 -4.73 -4.39 -4.74
C SER A 432 -4.95 -3.97 -6.20
N ILE A 433 -4.40 -4.71 -7.17
CA ILE A 433 -4.67 -4.49 -8.61
C ILE A 433 -6.15 -4.71 -8.92
N LYS A 434 -6.77 -5.74 -8.34
CA LYS A 434 -8.18 -6.08 -8.58
C LYS A 434 -9.14 -5.12 -7.89
N GLN A 435 -8.76 -4.61 -6.72
CA GLN A 435 -9.60 -3.71 -5.92
C GLN A 435 -9.40 -2.23 -6.26
N ALA A 436 -8.43 -1.90 -7.11
CA ALA A 436 -8.17 -0.53 -7.50
C ALA A 436 -9.38 0.09 -8.21
N LYS A 437 -9.86 1.22 -7.69
CA LYS A 437 -10.98 1.99 -8.27
C LYS A 437 -10.52 2.85 -9.47
N TYR A 438 -9.26 3.28 -9.47
CA TYR A 438 -8.65 4.16 -10.46
C TYR A 438 -7.29 3.56 -10.85
N HIS A 439 -7.27 2.75 -11.91
CA HIS A 439 -6.07 2.03 -12.33
C HIS A 439 -4.97 2.95 -12.88
N ASP A 440 -5.33 4.13 -13.40
CA ASP A 440 -4.38 5.16 -13.84
C ASP A 440 -3.59 5.76 -12.66
N GLU A 441 -4.28 6.09 -11.55
CA GLU A 441 -3.62 6.56 -10.32
C GLU A 441 -2.82 5.42 -9.67
N PHE A 442 -3.39 4.21 -9.63
CA PHE A 442 -2.70 3.03 -9.09
C PHE A 442 -1.42 2.71 -9.87
N LEU A 443 -1.42 2.89 -11.19
CA LEU A 443 -0.26 2.69 -12.06
C LEU A 443 0.91 3.60 -11.63
N GLY A 444 0.63 4.87 -11.35
CA GLY A 444 1.61 5.85 -10.90
C GLY A 444 2.05 5.68 -9.45
N ASP A 445 1.09 5.56 -8.53
CA ASP A 445 1.35 5.65 -7.10
C ASP A 445 1.88 4.35 -6.49
N VAL A 446 1.47 3.19 -7.00
CA VAL A 446 1.73 1.89 -6.35
C VAL A 446 2.43 0.93 -7.29
N PHE A 447 1.97 0.79 -8.54
CA PHE A 447 2.45 -0.25 -9.46
C PHE A 447 3.93 -0.05 -9.84
N CYS A 448 4.32 1.16 -10.25
CA CYS A 448 5.70 1.48 -10.61
C CYS A 448 6.67 1.20 -9.44
N ASP A 449 6.37 1.74 -8.26
CA ASP A 449 7.18 1.57 -7.06
C ASP A 449 7.25 0.10 -6.61
N TYR A 450 6.16 -0.66 -6.72
CA TYR A 450 6.17 -2.09 -6.37
C TYR A 450 7.12 -2.89 -7.27
N VAL A 451 6.99 -2.73 -8.59
CA VAL A 451 7.84 -3.43 -9.57
C VAL A 451 9.31 -3.03 -9.39
N ALA A 452 9.57 -1.72 -9.22
CA ALA A 452 10.91 -1.21 -8.96
C ALA A 452 11.54 -1.86 -7.73
N ASN A 453 10.81 -1.89 -6.60
CA ASN A 453 11.30 -2.45 -5.34
C ASN A 453 11.46 -3.98 -5.36
N ARG A 454 10.52 -4.70 -5.96
CA ARG A 454 10.54 -6.18 -6.02
C ARG A 454 11.70 -6.70 -6.85
N PHE A 455 11.91 -6.11 -8.04
CA PHE A 455 12.91 -6.58 -9.00
C PHE A 455 14.22 -5.77 -8.96
N ARG A 456 14.28 -4.70 -8.16
CA ARG A 456 15.40 -3.75 -8.01
C ARG A 456 15.75 -3.04 -9.32
N VAL A 457 14.73 -2.69 -10.09
CA VAL A 457 14.81 -2.04 -11.41
C VAL A 457 14.27 -0.63 -11.32
N ASN A 458 14.56 0.22 -12.30
CA ASN A 458 13.85 1.48 -12.48
C ASN A 458 12.60 1.21 -13.32
N THR A 459 11.51 1.92 -13.05
CA THR A 459 10.25 1.75 -13.78
C THR A 459 9.64 3.09 -14.14
N TYR A 460 9.05 3.18 -15.33
CA TYR A 460 8.35 4.38 -15.80
C TYR A 460 7.38 4.03 -16.91
N VAL A 461 6.39 4.89 -17.11
CA VAL A 461 5.31 4.71 -18.08
C VAL A 461 5.28 5.87 -19.04
N CYS A 462 5.24 5.52 -20.33
CA CYS A 462 5.00 6.47 -21.41
C CYS A 462 3.55 6.35 -21.88
N GLU A 463 2.85 7.47 -22.05
CA GLU A 463 1.53 7.54 -22.70
C GLU A 463 1.71 8.06 -24.12
N LEU A 464 1.09 7.41 -25.11
CA LEU A 464 1.07 7.90 -26.48
C LEU A 464 -0.10 8.88 -26.65
N ASP A 465 0.18 10.17 -26.51
CA ASP A 465 -0.81 11.24 -26.64
C ASP A 465 -0.28 12.40 -27.49
N PHE A 466 -1.17 13.32 -27.86
CA PHE A 466 -0.79 14.54 -28.55
C PHE A 466 0.08 15.45 -27.66
N PRO A 467 1.07 16.17 -28.24
CA PRO A 467 1.94 17.04 -27.47
C PRO A 467 1.15 18.13 -26.75
N ARG A 468 1.51 18.38 -25.50
CA ARG A 468 0.94 19.48 -24.71
C ARG A 468 1.48 20.83 -25.17
N LYS A 469 0.61 21.82 -25.29
CA LYS A 469 0.94 23.21 -25.60
C LYS A 469 0.72 24.08 -24.37
N GLU A 470 1.56 25.10 -24.18
CA GLU A 470 1.31 26.13 -23.18
C GLU A 470 -0.03 26.84 -23.46
N ILE A 471 -0.84 26.94 -22.41
CA ILE A 471 -2.18 27.51 -22.50
C ILE A 471 -2.06 29.03 -22.52
N ASP A 472 -2.39 29.64 -23.65
CA ASP A 472 -2.45 31.10 -23.75
C ASP A 472 -3.68 31.61 -22.99
N GLN A 473 -3.42 32.31 -21.89
CA GLN A 473 -4.48 32.85 -21.04
C GLN A 473 -5.33 33.94 -21.74
N ASN A 474 -4.87 34.47 -22.87
CA ASN A 474 -5.58 35.51 -23.62
C ASN A 474 -6.40 34.95 -24.79
N LEU A 475 -6.15 33.71 -25.24
CA LEU A 475 -6.92 33.06 -26.30
C LEU A 475 -8.08 32.23 -25.71
N GLU A 476 -9.04 31.88 -26.56
CA GLU A 476 -10.19 31.06 -26.15
C GLU A 476 -9.72 29.74 -25.53
N ASP A 477 -10.09 29.53 -24.25
CA ASP A 477 -9.76 28.33 -23.47
C ASP A 477 -10.79 27.23 -23.76
N ASP A 478 -10.68 26.58 -24.92
CA ASP A 478 -11.37 25.31 -25.11
C ASP A 478 -10.76 24.23 -24.21
N GLU A 479 -11.52 23.17 -23.93
CA GLU A 479 -11.07 22.03 -23.13
C GLU A 479 -9.83 21.36 -23.73
N ASN A 480 -9.69 21.43 -25.06
CA ASN A 480 -8.56 20.90 -25.80
C ASN A 480 -7.45 21.93 -26.08
N ALA A 481 -7.52 23.15 -25.53
CA ALA A 481 -6.50 24.19 -25.80
C ALA A 481 -5.08 23.82 -25.31
N HIS A 482 -4.99 22.87 -24.38
CA HIS A 482 -3.72 22.31 -23.90
C HIS A 482 -3.14 21.23 -24.83
N ILE A 483 -3.88 20.80 -25.85
CA ILE A 483 -3.52 19.70 -26.76
C ILE A 483 -3.24 20.26 -28.15
N ASN A 484 -2.08 19.95 -28.71
CA ASN A 484 -1.78 20.27 -30.11
C ASN A 484 -2.28 19.15 -31.04
N LEU A 485 -3.52 19.27 -31.51
CA LEU A 485 -4.16 18.31 -32.42
C LEU A 485 -3.51 18.24 -33.82
N GLU A 486 -2.78 19.28 -34.23
CA GLU A 486 -2.06 19.31 -35.51
C GLU A 486 -0.73 18.52 -35.44
N GLY A 487 -0.22 18.29 -34.22
CA GLY A 487 1.01 17.54 -33.99
C GLY A 487 0.82 16.02 -34.11
N ALA A 488 1.88 15.31 -34.50
CA ALA A 488 1.90 13.86 -34.37
C ALA A 488 1.93 13.45 -32.89
N LYS A 489 1.28 12.33 -32.54
CA LYS A 489 1.29 11.79 -31.17
C LYS A 489 2.71 11.44 -30.73
N LEU A 490 3.05 11.84 -29.52
CA LEU A 490 4.34 11.64 -28.88
C LEU A 490 4.21 10.74 -27.65
N LEU A 491 5.25 9.96 -27.36
CA LEU A 491 5.33 9.23 -26.10
C LEU A 491 5.76 10.20 -25.00
N THR A 492 4.84 10.55 -24.11
CA THR A 492 5.09 11.42 -22.96
C THR A 492 5.27 10.58 -21.71
N TYR A 493 6.32 10.81 -20.92
CA TYR A 493 6.51 10.11 -19.64
C TYR A 493 5.51 10.66 -18.61
N VAL A 494 4.56 9.85 -18.17
CA VAL A 494 3.48 10.28 -17.24
C VAL A 494 3.75 9.81 -15.81
N TYR A 495 4.27 8.59 -15.66
CA TYR A 495 4.55 7.99 -14.35
C TYR A 495 5.97 7.45 -14.28
N ALA A 496 6.55 7.48 -13.08
CA ALA A 496 7.89 6.97 -12.82
C ALA A 496 8.07 6.60 -11.35
N ASP A 497 8.93 5.62 -11.08
CA ASP A 497 9.37 5.31 -9.73
C ASP A 497 10.12 6.48 -9.08
N GLN A 498 10.32 6.41 -7.77
CA GLN A 498 11.00 7.46 -7.02
C GLN A 498 12.39 7.83 -7.57
N ASN A 499 13.13 6.89 -8.17
CA ASN A 499 14.45 7.17 -8.72
C ASN A 499 14.39 7.81 -10.12
N SER A 500 13.27 7.68 -10.81
CA SER A 500 13.09 8.09 -12.20
C SER A 500 12.11 9.26 -12.39
N LYS A 501 11.66 9.90 -11.30
CA LYS A 501 10.74 11.07 -11.33
C LYS A 501 11.18 12.21 -12.25
N PHE A 502 12.47 12.36 -12.52
CA PHE A 502 12.98 13.37 -13.44
C PHE A 502 12.56 13.17 -14.90
N LEU A 503 12.03 12.00 -15.26
CA LEU A 503 11.51 11.70 -16.59
C LEU A 503 10.11 12.29 -16.82
N ILE A 504 9.32 12.47 -15.76
CA ILE A 504 7.91 12.89 -15.87
C ILE A 504 7.82 14.22 -16.62
N GLY A 505 6.98 14.28 -17.67
CA GLY A 505 6.81 15.43 -18.55
C GLY A 505 7.80 15.52 -19.72
N GLN A 506 8.78 14.62 -19.82
CA GLN A 506 9.64 14.54 -20.99
C GLN A 506 8.88 13.87 -22.15
N ASN A 507 9.26 14.21 -23.39
CA ASN A 507 8.67 13.66 -24.61
C ASN A 507 9.73 12.86 -25.37
N LEU A 508 9.33 11.73 -25.92
CA LEU A 508 10.10 10.95 -26.86
C LEU A 508 9.53 11.21 -28.27
N LEU A 509 10.41 11.59 -29.21
CA LEU A 509 10.03 11.91 -30.59
C LEU A 509 9.70 10.63 -31.38
N PRO A 510 8.77 10.67 -32.36
CA PRO A 510 8.41 9.50 -33.15
C PRO A 510 9.65 8.96 -33.87
N GLU A 511 9.69 7.64 -34.07
CA GLU A 511 10.84 6.93 -34.69
C GLU A 511 12.17 7.03 -33.94
N THR A 512 12.19 7.73 -32.80
CA THR A 512 13.37 7.93 -31.97
C THR A 512 13.19 7.08 -30.71
N GLY A 513 14.03 6.08 -30.49
CA GLY A 513 13.87 5.17 -29.36
C GLY A 513 13.30 3.81 -29.74
N VAL A 514 13.78 2.77 -29.07
CA VAL A 514 13.22 1.42 -29.19
C VAL A 514 11.86 1.29 -28.49
N THR A 515 11.49 2.26 -27.64
CA THR A 515 10.21 2.28 -26.92
C THR A 515 9.00 2.29 -27.87
N TYR A 516 9.08 3.01 -28.99
CA TYR A 516 8.03 3.04 -30.01
C TYR A 516 7.80 1.70 -30.68
N ASP A 517 8.87 0.90 -30.83
CA ASP A 517 8.76 -0.42 -31.46
C ASP A 517 7.85 -1.34 -30.63
N ALA A 518 7.71 -1.11 -29.32
CA ALA A 518 6.84 -1.92 -28.46
C ALA A 518 5.35 -1.75 -28.79
N LEU A 519 4.97 -0.64 -29.44
CA LEU A 519 3.59 -0.37 -29.87
C LEU A 519 3.32 -0.82 -31.31
N LYS A 520 4.34 -1.22 -32.06
CA LYS A 520 4.15 -1.72 -33.42
C LYS A 520 3.44 -3.07 -33.35
N GLU A 521 2.47 -3.26 -34.23
CA GLU A 521 1.80 -4.55 -34.35
C GLU A 521 2.83 -5.63 -34.71
N PRO A 522 2.79 -6.81 -34.06
CA PRO A 522 3.71 -7.89 -34.34
C PRO A 522 3.59 -8.27 -35.82
N GLN A 523 4.69 -8.12 -36.56
CA GLN A 523 4.74 -8.58 -37.95
C GLN A 523 4.68 -10.11 -37.96
N PRO A 524 3.87 -10.72 -38.84
CA PRO A 524 3.88 -12.17 -39.00
C PRO A 524 5.28 -12.62 -39.41
N ASP A 525 5.76 -13.72 -38.81
CA ASP A 525 7.04 -14.30 -39.20
C ASP A 525 6.99 -14.86 -40.63
N GLU A 526 8.14 -15.33 -41.16
CA GLU A 526 8.20 -15.94 -42.50
C GLU A 526 7.27 -17.17 -42.65
N ASN A 527 6.78 -17.73 -41.54
CA ASN A 527 5.84 -18.85 -41.50
C ASN A 527 4.37 -18.41 -41.36
N GLY A 528 4.09 -17.11 -41.25
CA GLY A 528 2.75 -16.56 -41.04
C GLY A 528 2.22 -16.66 -39.61
N GLU A 529 3.03 -17.12 -38.65
CA GLU A 529 2.68 -17.12 -37.23
C GLU A 529 2.94 -15.73 -36.62
N VAL A 530 1.87 -15.11 -36.11
CA VAL A 530 1.96 -13.86 -35.36
C VAL A 530 2.45 -14.20 -33.95
N ILE A 531 3.77 -14.15 -33.76
CA ILE A 531 4.36 -14.28 -32.43
C ILE A 531 4.00 -13.01 -31.66
N GLN A 532 3.08 -13.10 -30.69
CA GLN A 532 2.86 -12.02 -29.73
C GLN A 532 4.19 -11.75 -29.02
N THR A 533 4.85 -10.66 -29.37
CA THR A 533 6.06 -10.23 -28.69
C THR A 533 5.68 -9.82 -27.28
N ASN A 534 6.29 -10.45 -26.26
CA ASN A 534 6.16 -10.10 -24.84
C ASN A 534 6.81 -8.73 -24.54
N GLY A 535 6.70 -7.74 -25.42
CA GLY A 535 7.49 -6.51 -25.40
C GLY A 535 8.89 -6.66 -25.99
N ILE A 536 9.67 -5.58 -25.93
CA ILE A 536 11.01 -5.49 -26.52
C ILE A 536 12.07 -5.46 -25.42
N TYR A 537 12.89 -6.50 -25.38
CA TYR A 537 13.98 -6.64 -24.44
C TYR A 537 15.34 -6.42 -25.10
N ILE A 538 16.14 -5.54 -24.51
CA ILE A 538 17.52 -5.27 -24.89
C ILE A 538 18.40 -5.63 -23.70
N SER A 539 19.19 -6.71 -23.83
CA SER A 539 20.10 -7.16 -22.78
C SER A 539 21.26 -6.19 -22.51
N ASN A 540 21.72 -5.49 -23.54
CA ASN A 540 22.81 -4.52 -23.44
C ASN A 540 22.48 -3.26 -24.24
N VAL A 541 22.09 -2.21 -23.54
CA VAL A 541 21.63 -0.94 -24.13
C VAL A 541 22.71 -0.23 -24.95
N VAL A 542 24.00 -0.47 -24.69
CA VAL A 542 25.10 0.19 -25.42
C VAL A 542 25.25 -0.36 -26.84
N LYS A 543 24.79 -1.59 -27.08
CA LYS A 543 24.85 -2.21 -28.42
C LYS A 543 23.75 -1.72 -29.34
N GLU A 544 22.69 -1.13 -28.79
CA GLU A 544 21.54 -0.67 -29.55
C GLU A 544 21.57 0.87 -29.68
N PRO A 545 22.00 1.41 -30.83
CA PRO A 545 22.17 2.86 -31.02
C PRO A 545 20.85 3.64 -30.94
N ARG A 546 19.70 2.95 -31.06
CA ARG A 546 18.38 3.58 -30.95
C ARG A 546 17.95 3.86 -29.52
N ILE A 547 18.68 3.42 -28.49
CA ILE A 547 18.34 3.76 -27.10
C ILE A 547 18.58 5.26 -26.86
N VAL A 548 17.57 5.95 -26.35
CA VAL A 548 17.65 7.37 -25.96
C VAL A 548 17.96 7.48 -24.47
N TYR A 549 19.04 8.18 -24.13
CA TYR A 549 19.43 8.46 -22.74
C TYR A 549 19.13 9.93 -22.40
N HIS A 550 18.29 10.17 -21.40
CA HIS A 550 17.87 11.53 -21.01
C HIS A 550 18.93 12.35 -20.24
N LYS A 551 19.99 11.70 -19.73
CA LYS A 551 21.07 12.37 -18.99
C LYS A 551 22.45 12.01 -19.52
N TRP A 552 22.85 10.77 -19.29
CA TRP A 552 24.16 10.24 -19.68
C TRP A 552 23.99 8.79 -20.11
N PRO A 553 24.77 8.29 -21.09
CA PRO A 553 24.81 6.87 -21.42
C PRO A 553 25.18 6.04 -20.19
N LYS A 554 24.43 4.95 -19.96
CA LYS A 554 24.63 4.03 -18.84
C LYS A 554 24.63 2.59 -19.32
N LEU A 555 25.37 1.73 -18.62
CA LEU A 555 25.37 0.28 -18.82
C LEU A 555 24.16 -0.37 -18.15
N GLY A 556 23.59 -1.40 -18.78
CA GLY A 556 22.45 -2.14 -18.25
C GLY A 556 21.61 -2.77 -19.35
N ALA A 557 20.40 -3.19 -18.96
CA ALA A 557 19.37 -3.73 -19.83
C ALA A 557 18.13 -2.82 -19.80
N TYR A 558 17.33 -2.91 -20.87
CA TYR A 558 16.08 -2.16 -21.03
C TYR A 558 14.98 -3.11 -21.51
N TYR A 559 13.77 -2.94 -20.99
CA TYR A 559 12.60 -3.73 -21.36
C TYR A 559 11.38 -2.82 -21.48
N ALA A 560 10.77 -2.81 -22.67
CA ALA A 560 9.55 -2.05 -22.95
C ALA A 560 8.38 -3.01 -23.20
N ILE A 561 7.34 -2.90 -22.39
CA ILE A 561 6.14 -3.73 -22.46
C ILE A 561 4.97 -2.85 -22.95
N PRO A 562 4.26 -3.22 -24.02
CA PRO A 562 3.05 -2.50 -24.41
C PRO A 562 1.97 -2.67 -23.34
N LEU A 563 1.43 -1.55 -22.87
CA LEU A 563 0.27 -1.51 -21.99
C LEU A 563 -0.84 -0.85 -22.81
N ILE A 564 -1.54 -1.68 -23.57
CA ILE A 564 -2.62 -1.26 -24.46
C ILE A 564 -3.92 -1.85 -23.92
N TYR A 565 -4.93 -1.00 -23.76
CA TYR A 565 -6.23 -1.44 -23.28
C TYR A 565 -7.37 -0.71 -24.01
N GLN A 566 -8.54 -1.33 -24.03
CA GLN A 566 -9.75 -0.82 -24.65
C GLN A 566 -10.56 0.00 -23.65
N SER A 567 -10.39 1.32 -23.68
CA SER A 567 -11.12 2.21 -22.79
C SER A 567 -12.54 2.42 -23.29
N CYS A 568 -13.53 2.28 -22.41
CA CYS A 568 -14.90 2.70 -22.69
C CYS A 568 -15.24 4.03 -22.03
N LEU A 569 -14.36 4.62 -21.21
CA LEU A 569 -14.67 5.81 -20.44
C LEU A 569 -14.58 7.13 -21.25
N TYR A 570 -15.50 7.33 -22.20
CA TYR A 570 -15.64 8.56 -23.00
C TYR A 570 -17.09 8.84 -23.39
N GLU A 571 -17.41 10.09 -23.73
CA GLU A 571 -18.78 10.58 -23.89
C GLU A 571 -19.59 9.82 -24.95
N GLN A 572 -19.01 9.55 -26.13
CA GLN A 572 -19.72 8.84 -27.20
C GLN A 572 -20.08 7.40 -26.80
N SER A 573 -19.21 6.70 -26.05
CA SER A 573 -19.53 5.37 -25.53
C SER A 573 -20.62 5.42 -24.47
N PHE A 574 -20.69 6.49 -23.69
CA PHE A 574 -21.72 6.67 -22.68
C PHE A 574 -23.10 6.90 -23.35
N ASP A 575 -23.17 7.76 -24.36
CA ASP A 575 -24.40 8.02 -25.11
C ASP A 575 -24.93 6.76 -25.82
N GLN A 576 -24.04 6.03 -26.51
CA GLN A 576 -24.39 4.75 -27.12
C GLN A 576 -24.78 3.71 -26.06
N GLY A 577 -24.09 3.70 -24.92
CA GLY A 577 -24.40 2.82 -23.79
C GLY A 577 -25.81 3.03 -23.26
N ILE A 578 -26.26 4.28 -23.11
CA ILE A 578 -27.63 4.62 -22.70
C ILE A 578 -28.65 4.11 -23.73
N GLU A 579 -28.43 4.41 -25.01
CA GLU A 579 -29.34 4.01 -26.08
C GLU A 579 -29.47 2.48 -26.16
N GLN A 580 -28.33 1.79 -26.26
CA GLN A 580 -28.29 0.33 -26.38
C GLN A 580 -28.82 -0.37 -25.13
N ARG A 581 -28.52 0.14 -23.93
CA ARG A 581 -29.03 -0.42 -22.68
C ARG A 581 -30.53 -0.20 -22.53
N SER A 582 -31.05 0.95 -22.92
CA SER A 582 -32.49 1.23 -22.94
C SER A 582 -33.21 0.27 -23.89
N GLN A 583 -32.70 0.09 -25.12
CA GLN A 583 -33.23 -0.88 -26.09
C GLN A 583 -33.17 -2.32 -25.53
N TYR A 584 -32.06 -2.70 -24.89
CA TYR A 584 -31.91 -4.01 -24.24
C TYR A 584 -32.95 -4.22 -23.14
N LEU A 585 -33.21 -3.22 -22.29
CA LEU A 585 -34.22 -3.33 -21.22
C LEU A 585 -35.63 -3.49 -21.77
N ILE A 586 -35.98 -2.78 -22.86
CA ILE A 586 -37.27 -2.92 -23.54
C ILE A 586 -37.42 -4.33 -24.14
N LEU A 587 -36.39 -4.83 -24.84
CA LEU A 587 -36.39 -6.18 -25.41
C LEU A 587 -36.49 -7.25 -24.32
N LYS A 588 -35.76 -7.07 -23.21
CA LYS A 588 -35.80 -7.96 -22.06
C LYS A 588 -37.18 -7.97 -21.40
N GLU A 589 -37.78 -6.81 -21.18
CA GLU A 589 -39.14 -6.72 -20.61
C GLU A 589 -40.17 -7.39 -21.53
N ASN A 590 -40.05 -7.24 -22.85
CA ASN A 590 -40.91 -7.91 -23.82
C ASN A 590 -40.72 -9.43 -23.81
N GLN A 591 -39.47 -9.91 -23.74
CA GLN A 591 -39.16 -11.34 -23.63
C GLN A 591 -39.66 -11.91 -22.30
N ASP A 592 -39.53 -11.18 -21.19
CA ASP A 592 -40.03 -11.58 -19.88
C ASP A 592 -41.57 -11.59 -19.84
N LYS A 593 -42.24 -10.65 -20.51
CA LYS A 593 -43.71 -10.66 -20.69
C LYS A 593 -44.18 -11.83 -21.54
N GLU A 594 -43.51 -12.11 -22.66
CA GLU A 594 -43.82 -13.26 -23.52
C GLU A 594 -43.62 -14.56 -22.74
N ARG A 595 -42.51 -14.67 -22.01
CA ARG A 595 -42.20 -15.81 -21.15
C ARG A 595 -43.26 -15.99 -20.07
N SER A 596 -43.64 -14.92 -19.37
CA SER A 596 -44.68 -14.99 -18.35
C SER A 596 -46.05 -15.37 -18.92
N ALA A 597 -46.40 -14.87 -20.11
CA ALA A 597 -47.64 -15.24 -20.79
C ALA A 597 -47.64 -16.72 -21.23
N LYS A 598 -46.52 -17.21 -21.74
CA LYS A 598 -46.35 -18.62 -22.11
C LYS A 598 -46.31 -19.54 -20.90
N GLU A 599 -45.66 -19.13 -19.82
CA GLU A 599 -45.67 -19.87 -18.56
C GLU A 599 -47.09 -19.97 -17.98
N ALA A 600 -47.89 -18.91 -18.06
CA ALA A 600 -49.31 -18.94 -17.67
C ALA A 600 -50.16 -19.85 -18.60
N GLU A 601 -49.90 -19.82 -19.91
CA GLU A 601 -50.55 -20.73 -20.88
C GLU A 601 -50.21 -22.20 -20.59
N PHE A 602 -48.95 -22.50 -20.25
CA PHE A 602 -48.55 -23.84 -19.83
C PHE A 602 -49.20 -24.25 -18.51
N GLU A 603 -49.36 -23.33 -17.56
CA GLU A 603 -50.02 -23.59 -16.27
C GLU A 603 -51.51 -23.90 -16.45
N GLU A 604 -52.22 -23.14 -17.29
CA GLU A 604 -53.63 -23.42 -17.65
C GLU A 604 -53.77 -24.78 -18.38
N ARG A 605 -52.85 -25.11 -19.29
CA ARG A 605 -52.83 -26.44 -19.94
C ARG A 605 -52.54 -27.57 -18.95
N LEU A 606 -51.74 -27.32 -17.91
CA LEU A 606 -51.41 -28.30 -16.87
C LEU A 606 -52.63 -28.77 -16.08
N GLU A 607 -53.68 -27.94 -16.01
CA GLU A 607 -54.96 -28.31 -15.39
C GLU A 607 -55.79 -29.26 -16.26
N SER A 608 -55.49 -29.40 -17.55
CA SER A 608 -56.31 -30.15 -18.52
C SER A 608 -55.61 -31.32 -19.23
N GLU A 609 -54.28 -31.30 -19.40
CA GLU A 609 -53.50 -32.33 -20.12
C GLU A 609 -52.49 -33.08 -19.21
N ASP A 610 -51.76 -34.06 -19.76
CA ASP A 610 -50.76 -34.85 -19.01
C ASP A 610 -49.55 -33.97 -18.61
N PRO A 611 -49.26 -33.80 -17.31
CA PRO A 611 -48.20 -32.90 -16.83
C PRO A 611 -46.81 -33.26 -17.36
N ALA A 612 -46.54 -34.53 -17.69
CA ALA A 612 -45.24 -34.93 -18.22
C ALA A 612 -44.95 -34.38 -19.62
N VAL A 613 -45.98 -34.27 -20.47
CA VAL A 613 -45.86 -33.74 -21.83
C VAL A 613 -45.66 -32.22 -21.78
N ILE A 614 -46.42 -31.54 -20.94
CA ILE A 614 -46.34 -30.07 -20.81
C ILE A 614 -45.01 -29.62 -20.23
N GLU A 615 -44.48 -30.31 -19.21
CA GLU A 615 -43.18 -29.98 -18.63
C GLU A 615 -42.05 -30.11 -19.68
N GLN A 616 -42.14 -31.11 -20.56
CA GLN A 616 -41.19 -31.30 -21.65
C GLN A 616 -41.32 -30.20 -22.72
N GLU A 617 -42.53 -29.79 -23.08
CA GLU A 617 -42.79 -28.66 -24.00
C GLU A 617 -42.29 -27.33 -23.41
N LYS A 618 -42.51 -27.10 -22.12
CA LYS A 618 -42.02 -25.92 -21.39
C LYS A 618 -40.50 -25.86 -21.39
N GLN A 619 -39.82 -26.97 -21.10
CA GLN A 619 -38.36 -27.03 -21.16
C GLN A 619 -37.83 -26.82 -22.58
N ALA A 620 -38.49 -27.37 -23.59
CA ALA A 620 -38.13 -27.17 -25.00
C ALA A 620 -38.30 -25.69 -25.42
N TYR A 621 -39.38 -25.03 -24.98
CA TYR A 621 -39.59 -23.59 -25.20
C TYR A 621 -38.50 -22.74 -24.54
N LEU A 622 -38.22 -22.99 -23.25
CA LEU A 622 -37.18 -22.25 -22.51
C LEU A 622 -35.78 -22.47 -23.10
N ALA A 623 -35.49 -23.66 -23.63
CA ALA A 623 -34.24 -23.94 -24.31
C ALA A 623 -34.15 -23.32 -25.71
N GLY A 624 -35.30 -23.05 -26.35
CA GLY A 624 -35.41 -22.39 -27.64
C GLY A 624 -35.29 -20.86 -27.58
N LEU A 625 -35.43 -20.25 -26.40
CA LEU A 625 -35.22 -18.82 -26.21
C LEU A 625 -33.72 -18.50 -26.26
N GLU A 626 -33.29 -17.77 -27.28
CA GLU A 626 -31.92 -17.25 -27.34
C GLU A 626 -31.68 -16.28 -26.16
N PRO A 627 -30.60 -16.44 -25.39
CA PRO A 627 -30.29 -15.55 -24.29
C PRO A 627 -29.93 -14.17 -24.84
N LEU A 628 -30.68 -13.13 -24.43
CA LEU A 628 -30.36 -11.76 -24.77
C LEU A 628 -28.99 -11.38 -24.20
N LEU A 629 -28.01 -11.19 -25.08
CA LEU A 629 -26.69 -10.70 -24.72
C LEU A 629 -26.75 -9.19 -24.49
N GLU A 630 -26.22 -8.75 -23.36
CA GLU A 630 -26.05 -7.33 -23.09
C GLU A 630 -25.05 -6.73 -24.10
N PRO A 631 -25.40 -5.63 -24.78
CA PRO A 631 -24.51 -5.02 -25.78
C PRO A 631 -23.21 -4.54 -25.12
N SER A 632 -22.09 -4.69 -25.82
CA SER A 632 -20.81 -4.17 -25.35
C SER A 632 -20.70 -2.68 -25.64
N PHE A 633 -20.15 -1.93 -24.69
CA PHE A 633 -19.86 -0.50 -24.86
C PHE A 633 -18.88 -0.26 -26.01
N ALA A 634 -18.98 0.90 -26.66
CA ALA A 634 -18.00 1.32 -27.64
C ALA A 634 -16.64 1.53 -26.97
N GLN A 635 -15.58 1.11 -27.64
CA GLN A 635 -14.24 1.09 -27.06
C GLN A 635 -13.27 1.92 -27.89
N GLN A 636 -12.38 2.63 -27.22
CA GLN A 636 -11.28 3.37 -27.81
C GLN A 636 -9.97 2.82 -27.25
N LYS A 637 -9.03 2.51 -28.15
CA LYS A 637 -7.70 2.03 -27.78
C LYS A 637 -6.92 3.16 -27.10
N LYS A 638 -6.48 2.92 -25.86
CA LYS A 638 -5.46 3.74 -25.19
C LYS A 638 -4.13 3.00 -25.16
N GLU A 639 -3.06 3.71 -25.47
CA GLU A 639 -1.75 3.13 -25.74
C GLU A 639 -0.72 3.71 -24.77
N TYR A 640 -0.18 2.85 -23.92
CA TYR A 640 0.91 3.14 -23.01
C TYR A 640 2.07 2.16 -23.24
N VAL A 641 3.25 2.52 -22.75
CA VAL A 641 4.42 1.63 -22.72
C VAL A 641 4.97 1.61 -21.30
N PHE A 642 4.91 0.44 -20.66
CA PHE A 642 5.51 0.20 -19.36
C PHE A 642 6.98 -0.17 -19.56
N CYS A 643 7.87 0.71 -19.11
CA CYS A 643 9.30 0.60 -19.33
C CYS A 643 10.02 0.22 -18.04
N ILE A 644 11.04 -0.60 -18.17
CA ILE A 644 11.84 -1.12 -17.07
C ILE A 644 13.30 -1.08 -17.47
N ASP A 645 14.17 -0.65 -16.57
CA ASP A 645 15.60 -0.70 -16.84
C ASP A 645 16.46 -1.03 -15.61
N SER A 646 17.67 -1.49 -15.90
CA SER A 646 18.74 -1.70 -14.92
C SER A 646 19.93 -0.75 -15.17
N LEU A 647 19.66 0.43 -15.72
CA LEU A 647 20.70 1.38 -16.12
C LEU A 647 21.52 1.87 -14.92
N GLY A 648 22.84 1.69 -15.02
CA GLY A 648 23.80 2.00 -13.95
C GLY A 648 24.03 0.84 -12.98
N GLN A 649 23.33 -0.29 -13.13
CA GLN A 649 23.55 -1.50 -12.34
C GLN A 649 24.37 -2.57 -13.07
N ASP A 650 24.60 -2.39 -14.39
CA ASP A 650 25.38 -3.29 -15.24
C ASP A 650 24.97 -4.78 -15.11
N ARG A 651 23.65 -5.02 -15.08
CA ARG A 651 23.08 -6.37 -14.99
C ARG A 651 21.95 -6.56 -15.97
N GLU A 652 21.83 -7.77 -16.51
CA GLU A 652 20.67 -8.18 -17.30
C GLU A 652 19.45 -8.40 -16.41
N ILE A 653 18.25 -8.24 -16.97
CA ILE A 653 17.00 -8.58 -16.28
C ILE A 653 16.72 -10.06 -16.54
N PRO A 654 16.69 -10.93 -15.52
CA PRO A 654 16.44 -12.37 -15.70
C PRO A 654 15.11 -12.67 -16.40
N GLU A 655 15.06 -13.71 -17.23
CA GLU A 655 13.86 -14.11 -18.00
C GLU A 655 12.64 -14.38 -17.11
N ASN A 656 12.84 -15.03 -15.96
CA ASN A 656 11.77 -15.28 -15.00
C ASN A 656 11.15 -13.97 -14.46
N HIS A 657 11.97 -12.94 -14.25
CA HIS A 657 11.47 -11.63 -13.83
C HIS A 657 10.76 -10.91 -14.99
N ARG A 658 11.27 -11.04 -16.23
CA ARG A 658 10.60 -10.46 -17.41
C ARG A 658 9.19 -11.02 -17.58
N GLN A 659 9.06 -12.35 -17.51
CA GLN A 659 7.76 -13.02 -17.61
C GLN A 659 6.82 -12.63 -16.46
N GLU A 660 7.30 -12.62 -15.21
CA GLU A 660 6.48 -12.22 -14.06
C GLU A 660 5.98 -10.77 -14.19
N ILE A 661 6.81 -9.85 -14.66
CA ILE A 661 6.41 -8.46 -14.86
C ILE A 661 5.42 -8.33 -16.02
N PHE A 662 5.65 -9.05 -17.12
CA PHE A 662 4.71 -9.11 -18.23
C PHE A 662 3.34 -9.62 -17.78
N ASP A 663 3.30 -10.68 -16.98
CA ASP A 663 2.06 -11.22 -16.40
C ASP A 663 1.36 -10.21 -15.48
N LEU A 664 2.12 -9.45 -14.69
CA LEU A 664 1.58 -8.36 -13.87
C LEU A 664 0.98 -7.22 -14.70
N VAL A 665 1.64 -6.81 -15.78
CA VAL A 665 1.12 -5.77 -16.70
C VAL A 665 -0.15 -6.27 -17.40
N ASN A 666 -0.19 -7.52 -17.86
CA ASN A 666 -1.39 -8.12 -18.45
C ASN A 666 -2.54 -8.26 -17.45
N LEU A 667 -2.24 -8.60 -16.20
CA LEU A 667 -3.25 -8.61 -15.15
C LEU A 667 -3.82 -7.21 -14.91
N LEU A 668 -2.95 -6.19 -14.87
CA LEU A 668 -3.35 -4.80 -14.73
C LEU A 668 -4.27 -4.36 -15.87
N ILE A 669 -3.90 -4.62 -17.13
CA ILE A 669 -4.71 -4.31 -18.32
C ILE A 669 -6.11 -4.93 -18.19
N LYS A 670 -6.19 -6.24 -17.90
CA LYS A 670 -7.47 -6.96 -17.77
C LYS A 670 -8.34 -6.38 -16.66
N GLN A 671 -7.76 -6.09 -15.49
CA GLN A 671 -8.51 -5.52 -14.38
C GLN A 671 -8.94 -4.08 -14.65
N TRP A 672 -8.13 -3.32 -15.38
CA TRP A 672 -8.45 -1.96 -15.78
C TRP A 672 -9.66 -1.95 -16.74
N GLU A 673 -9.66 -2.75 -17.80
CA GLU A 673 -10.79 -2.86 -18.73
C GLU A 673 -12.07 -3.31 -18.02
N LEU A 674 -11.98 -4.33 -17.16
CA LEU A 674 -13.13 -4.82 -16.40
C LEU A 674 -13.71 -3.73 -15.49
N GLN A 675 -12.85 -2.96 -14.81
CA GLN A 675 -13.28 -1.90 -13.91
C GLN A 675 -13.89 -0.70 -14.68
N GLU A 676 -13.36 -0.36 -15.87
CA GLU A 676 -13.95 0.67 -16.73
C GLU A 676 -15.34 0.25 -17.21
N ILE A 677 -15.51 -0.99 -17.67
CA ILE A 677 -16.81 -1.53 -18.07
C ILE A 677 -17.81 -1.51 -16.92
N GLN A 678 -17.40 -1.93 -15.71
CA GLN A 678 -18.25 -1.89 -14.53
C GLN A 678 -18.65 -0.47 -14.14
N SER A 679 -17.72 0.48 -14.24
CA SER A 679 -17.97 1.89 -13.92
C SER A 679 -18.91 2.52 -14.96
N MET A 680 -18.66 2.28 -16.26
CA MET A 680 -19.56 2.72 -17.33
C MET A 680 -20.97 2.16 -17.15
N LYS A 681 -21.09 0.87 -16.81
CA LYS A 681 -22.40 0.26 -16.54
C LYS A 681 -23.13 0.95 -15.39
N ALA A 682 -22.43 1.24 -14.29
CA ALA A 682 -23.00 1.95 -13.16
C ALA A 682 -23.44 3.38 -13.53
N ASP A 683 -22.64 4.11 -14.32
CA ASP A 683 -22.97 5.45 -14.80
C ASP A 683 -24.23 5.44 -15.69
N VAL A 684 -24.31 4.50 -16.64
CA VAL A 684 -25.47 4.33 -17.54
C VAL A 684 -26.72 3.95 -16.74
N GLU A 685 -26.60 3.03 -15.79
CA GLU A 685 -27.73 2.64 -14.93
C GLU A 685 -28.23 3.80 -14.07
N LEU A 686 -27.33 4.61 -13.50
CA LEU A 686 -27.70 5.82 -12.76
C LEU A 686 -28.44 6.82 -13.65
N GLN A 687 -27.96 7.01 -14.89
CA GLN A 687 -28.59 7.92 -15.84
C GLN A 687 -29.98 7.45 -16.27
N LEU A 688 -30.16 6.15 -16.52
CA LEU A 688 -31.47 5.58 -16.84
C LEU A 688 -32.43 5.66 -15.65
N GLN A 689 -31.94 5.44 -14.43
CA GLN A 689 -32.73 5.63 -13.20
C GLN A 689 -33.18 7.08 -13.05
N TYR A 690 -32.27 8.03 -13.31
CA TYR A 690 -32.60 9.45 -13.32
C TYR A 690 -33.71 9.77 -14.34
N GLN A 691 -33.54 9.33 -15.59
CA GLN A 691 -34.56 9.54 -16.65
C GLN A 691 -35.91 8.91 -16.28
N ALA A 692 -35.91 7.72 -15.68
CA ALA A 692 -37.15 7.08 -15.20
C ALA A 692 -37.78 7.83 -14.02
N SER A 693 -36.98 8.41 -13.12
CA SER A 693 -37.47 9.14 -11.94
C SER A 693 -38.18 10.45 -12.28
N LEU A 694 -37.94 11.03 -13.45
CA LEU A 694 -38.61 12.24 -13.91
C LEU A 694 -40.12 12.02 -14.13
N GLY A 695 -40.57 10.80 -14.44
CA GLY A 695 -41.98 10.42 -14.58
C GLY A 695 -42.72 11.03 -15.78
N ALA A 696 -42.22 12.13 -16.35
CA ALA A 696 -42.72 12.81 -17.53
C ALA A 696 -41.58 13.13 -18.51
N PRO A 697 -41.86 13.36 -19.80
CA PRO A 697 -40.87 13.89 -20.74
C PRO A 697 -40.24 15.16 -20.18
N TYR A 698 -38.92 15.26 -20.25
CA TYR A 698 -38.18 16.39 -19.67
C TYR A 698 -38.67 17.76 -20.20
N LYS A 699 -39.19 17.82 -21.43
CA LYS A 699 -39.76 19.03 -22.04
C LYS A 699 -40.98 19.56 -21.28
N GLU A 700 -41.88 18.70 -20.81
CA GLU A 700 -43.08 19.12 -20.06
C GLU A 700 -42.69 19.73 -18.71
N ILE A 701 -41.69 19.14 -18.06
CA ILE A 701 -41.13 19.66 -16.80
C ILE A 701 -40.48 21.02 -17.04
N LEU A 702 -39.73 21.19 -18.13
CA LEU A 702 -39.10 22.47 -18.49
C LEU A 702 -40.14 23.57 -18.75
N GLU A 703 -41.20 23.25 -19.48
CA GLU A 703 -42.32 24.17 -19.76
C GLU A 703 -43.01 24.59 -18.46
N THR A 704 -43.26 23.64 -17.56
CA THR A 704 -43.84 23.93 -16.24
C THR A 704 -42.96 24.90 -15.46
N TRP A 705 -41.65 24.67 -15.42
CA TRP A 705 -40.72 25.58 -14.73
C TRP A 705 -40.58 26.94 -15.44
N ALA A 706 -40.67 27.00 -16.77
CA ALA A 706 -40.69 28.26 -17.49
C ALA A 706 -41.94 29.08 -17.16
N LEU A 707 -43.11 28.43 -17.06
CA LEU A 707 -44.35 29.07 -16.60
C LEU A 707 -44.24 29.56 -15.15
N GLU A 708 -43.62 28.78 -14.25
CA GLU A 708 -43.38 29.22 -12.87
C GLU A 708 -42.46 30.46 -12.81
N GLU A 709 -41.45 30.55 -13.68
CA GLU A 709 -40.57 31.71 -13.77
C GLU A 709 -41.34 32.96 -14.24
N GLU A 710 -42.18 32.84 -15.28
CA GLU A 710 -42.99 33.96 -15.77
C GLU A 710 -44.03 34.40 -14.74
N GLN A 711 -44.70 33.46 -14.06
CA GLN A 711 -45.60 33.77 -12.94
C GLN A 711 -44.87 34.49 -11.79
N TYR A 712 -43.63 34.13 -11.52
CA TYR A 712 -42.81 34.83 -10.52
C TYR A 712 -42.54 36.28 -10.93
N VAL A 713 -42.28 36.54 -12.22
CA VAL A 713 -42.11 37.91 -12.75
C VAL A 713 -43.43 38.68 -12.65
N GLU A 714 -44.57 38.07 -13.03
CA GLU A 714 -45.89 38.70 -12.96
C GLU A 714 -46.28 39.08 -11.53
N THR A 715 -46.04 38.20 -10.56
CA THR A 715 -46.32 38.49 -9.12
C THR A 715 -45.47 39.63 -8.56
N HIS A 716 -44.34 39.94 -9.18
CA HIS A 716 -43.44 41.03 -8.80
C HIS A 716 -43.53 42.25 -9.72
N GLN A 717 -44.53 42.33 -10.59
CA GLN A 717 -44.70 43.40 -11.56
C GLN A 717 -44.82 44.80 -10.93
N GLU A 718 -45.29 44.90 -9.68
CA GLU A 718 -45.33 46.16 -8.93
C GLU A 718 -43.94 46.77 -8.74
N LYS A 719 -42.91 45.95 -8.44
CA LYS A 719 -41.52 46.41 -8.30
C LYS A 719 -40.94 46.92 -9.63
N LEU A 720 -41.47 46.44 -10.75
CA LEU A 720 -41.02 46.82 -12.09
C LEU A 720 -41.66 48.12 -12.60
N ALA A 721 -42.70 48.63 -11.93
CA ALA A 721 -43.43 49.81 -12.38
C ALA A 721 -42.56 51.07 -12.46
N GLU A 722 -41.59 51.21 -11.55
CA GLU A 722 -40.68 52.36 -11.45
C GLU A 722 -39.67 52.44 -12.62
N PHE A 723 -39.37 51.30 -13.26
CA PHE A 723 -38.36 51.23 -14.32
C PHE A 723 -38.94 51.31 -15.73
N LYS A 724 -40.26 51.43 -15.89
CA LYS A 724 -40.93 51.43 -17.21
C LYS A 724 -40.45 52.54 -18.15
N GLU A 725 -39.92 53.64 -17.62
CA GLU A 725 -39.38 54.75 -18.41
C GLU A 725 -38.02 54.42 -19.06
N ASN A 726 -37.29 53.44 -18.52
CA ASN A 726 -36.00 53.01 -19.05
C ASN A 726 -36.05 51.52 -19.42
N GLU A 727 -36.28 51.23 -20.70
CA GLU A 727 -36.43 49.87 -21.24
C GLU A 727 -35.25 48.95 -20.85
N LYS A 728 -34.02 49.47 -20.83
CA LYS A 728 -32.82 48.69 -20.47
C LYS A 728 -32.83 48.30 -18.99
N LEU A 729 -33.16 49.23 -18.10
CA LEU A 729 -33.30 48.95 -16.65
C LEU A 729 -34.50 48.03 -16.38
N PHE A 730 -35.61 48.23 -17.07
CA PHE A 730 -36.78 47.38 -16.96
C PHE A 730 -36.45 45.92 -17.32
N GLN A 731 -35.80 45.69 -18.47
CA GLN A 731 -35.40 44.35 -18.88
C GLN A 731 -34.36 43.73 -17.93
N TYR A 732 -33.44 44.55 -17.42
CA TYR A 732 -32.47 44.12 -16.42
C TYR A 732 -33.14 43.61 -15.14
N GLU A 733 -34.12 44.35 -14.59
CA GLU A 733 -34.83 43.94 -13.37
C GLU A 733 -35.75 42.73 -13.61
N VAL A 734 -36.38 42.61 -14.79
CA VAL A 734 -37.11 41.39 -15.18
C VAL A 734 -36.20 40.15 -15.16
N ASP A 735 -35.02 40.25 -15.77
CA ASP A 735 -34.06 39.15 -15.79
C ASP A 735 -33.47 38.87 -14.39
N CYS A 736 -33.35 39.89 -13.52
CA CYS A 736 -33.00 39.70 -12.11
C CYS A 736 -34.03 38.85 -11.36
N LEU A 737 -35.32 39.11 -11.54
CA LEU A 737 -36.40 38.32 -10.93
C LEU A 737 -36.37 36.86 -11.42
N ARG A 738 -36.11 36.63 -12.71
CA ARG A 738 -35.92 35.28 -13.26
C ARG A 738 -34.71 34.58 -12.63
N LEU A 739 -33.60 35.30 -12.45
CA LEU A 739 -32.41 34.77 -11.80
C LEU A 739 -32.67 34.44 -10.32
N GLU A 740 -33.41 35.28 -9.59
CA GLU A 740 -33.81 35.04 -8.20
C GLU A 740 -34.64 33.76 -8.08
N ARG A 741 -35.61 33.55 -8.98
CA ARG A 741 -36.40 32.32 -9.01
C ARG A 741 -35.55 31.07 -9.28
N LEU A 742 -34.61 31.15 -10.21
CA LEU A 742 -33.65 30.07 -10.47
C LEU A 742 -32.76 29.78 -9.25
N ARG A 743 -32.31 30.84 -8.57
CA ARG A 743 -31.53 30.75 -7.32
C ARG A 743 -32.31 30.03 -6.23
N GLU A 744 -33.58 30.38 -6.00
CA GLU A 744 -34.44 29.69 -5.03
C GLU A 744 -34.53 28.18 -5.31
N LYS A 745 -34.74 27.80 -6.57
CA LYS A 745 -34.84 26.39 -6.99
C LYS A 745 -33.50 25.65 -6.86
N LEU A 746 -32.40 26.24 -7.33
CA LEU A 746 -31.06 25.66 -7.20
C LEU A 746 -30.55 25.65 -5.76
N SER A 747 -31.20 26.37 -4.84
CA SER A 747 -30.93 26.29 -3.41
C SER A 747 -31.70 25.17 -2.70
N ASP A 748 -32.70 24.56 -3.34
CA ASP A 748 -33.46 23.43 -2.78
C ASP A 748 -32.65 22.12 -2.87
N LYS A 749 -32.51 21.45 -1.72
CA LYS A 749 -31.71 20.23 -1.57
C LYS A 749 -32.26 19.07 -2.38
N GLU A 750 -33.58 18.89 -2.38
CA GLU A 750 -34.22 17.80 -3.12
C GLU A 750 -34.06 18.01 -4.62
N PHE A 751 -34.14 19.27 -5.05
CA PHE A 751 -33.96 19.67 -6.43
C PHE A 751 -32.54 19.42 -6.95
N ILE A 752 -31.52 19.72 -6.16
CA ILE A 752 -30.11 19.55 -6.59
C ILE A 752 -29.59 18.12 -6.45
N GLN A 753 -30.34 17.21 -5.81
CA GLN A 753 -29.89 15.84 -5.57
C GLN A 753 -29.43 15.10 -6.85
N PRO A 754 -30.11 15.20 -8.01
CA PRO A 754 -29.63 14.59 -9.25
C PRO A 754 -28.30 15.15 -9.74
N LEU A 755 -28.00 16.43 -9.47
CA LEU A 755 -26.71 17.03 -9.79
C LEU A 755 -25.62 16.50 -8.85
N LEU A 756 -25.91 16.36 -7.55
CA LEU A 756 -24.98 15.80 -6.57
C LEU A 756 -24.67 14.32 -6.85
N ASN A 757 -25.63 13.59 -7.40
CA ASN A 757 -25.44 12.18 -7.79
C ASN A 757 -24.39 12.01 -8.90
N LEU A 758 -24.11 13.06 -9.70
CA LEU A 758 -23.05 13.03 -10.71
C LEU A 758 -21.65 12.82 -10.09
N ASN A 759 -21.46 13.11 -8.79
CA ASN A 759 -20.22 12.82 -8.08
C ASN A 759 -19.89 11.31 -8.05
N ASN A 760 -20.89 10.45 -8.24
CA ASN A 760 -20.71 9.00 -8.32
C ASN A 760 -20.35 8.54 -9.74
N CYS A 761 -20.54 9.39 -10.75
CA CYS A 761 -20.25 9.06 -12.15
C CYS A 761 -18.75 9.18 -12.45
N ARG A 762 -18.24 8.35 -13.36
CA ARG A 762 -16.92 8.53 -13.97
C ARG A 762 -16.97 9.43 -15.18
N ILE A 763 -18.07 9.43 -15.91
CA ILE A 763 -18.30 10.30 -17.06
C ILE A 763 -19.37 11.32 -16.69
N ILE A 764 -18.99 12.59 -16.77
CA ILE A 764 -19.93 13.70 -16.67
C ILE A 764 -19.82 14.48 -17.96
N LYS A 765 -20.92 14.50 -18.72
CA LYS A 765 -21.03 15.34 -19.92
C LYS A 765 -21.13 16.81 -19.49
N PHE A 766 -20.65 17.71 -20.33
CA PHE A 766 -20.76 19.16 -20.11
C PHE A 766 -20.13 19.62 -18.78
N ASN A 767 -19.01 19.00 -18.38
CA ASN A 767 -18.23 19.39 -17.21
C ASN A 767 -17.81 20.88 -17.22
N SER A 768 -17.73 21.49 -18.39
CA SER A 768 -17.51 22.92 -18.62
C SER A 768 -18.54 23.81 -17.94
N ILE A 769 -19.77 23.35 -17.71
CA ILE A 769 -20.80 24.13 -16.97
C ILE A 769 -20.38 24.28 -15.50
N ILE A 770 -20.02 23.16 -14.86
CA ILE A 770 -19.55 23.16 -13.47
C ILE A 770 -18.27 23.98 -13.36
N GLN A 771 -17.32 23.76 -14.27
CA GLN A 771 -16.07 24.49 -14.31
C GLN A 771 -16.27 26.01 -14.50
N SER A 772 -17.24 26.40 -15.34
CA SER A 772 -17.63 27.81 -15.55
C SER A 772 -18.22 28.43 -14.29
N GLY A 773 -19.04 27.68 -13.54
CA GLY A 773 -19.51 28.11 -12.22
C GLY A 773 -18.38 28.29 -11.21
N LEU A 774 -17.40 27.38 -11.19
CA LEU A 774 -16.21 27.48 -10.33
C LEU A 774 -15.33 28.69 -10.69
N TYR A 775 -15.16 28.98 -11.99
CA TYR A 775 -14.47 30.18 -12.44
C TYR A 775 -15.23 31.45 -12.07
N LEU A 776 -16.55 31.44 -12.16
CA LEU A 776 -17.37 32.60 -11.82
C LEU A 776 -17.22 32.99 -10.33
N ILE A 777 -17.11 32.02 -9.42
CA ILE A 777 -16.86 32.27 -7.99
C ILE A 777 -15.39 32.55 -7.63
N GLY A 778 -14.49 32.64 -8.62
CA GLY A 778 -13.08 32.97 -8.38
C GLY A 778 -12.19 31.80 -7.98
N SER A 779 -12.59 30.54 -8.28
CA SER A 779 -11.78 29.37 -7.92
C SER A 779 -10.45 29.34 -8.67
N ASN A 780 -9.39 28.89 -8.00
CA ASN A 780 -8.06 28.77 -8.60
C ASN A 780 -8.02 27.61 -9.59
N LYS A 781 -7.51 27.87 -10.80
CA LYS A 781 -7.35 26.89 -11.88
C LYS A 781 -6.58 25.63 -11.44
N ALA A 782 -5.54 25.79 -10.63
CA ALA A 782 -4.71 24.68 -10.17
C ALA A 782 -5.45 23.70 -9.22
N ASP A 783 -6.45 24.20 -8.50
CA ASP A 783 -7.21 23.41 -7.54
C ASP A 783 -8.33 22.61 -8.22
N ILE A 784 -8.88 23.13 -9.32
CA ILE A 784 -10.04 22.55 -10.00
C ILE A 784 -9.68 21.73 -11.25
N ASN A 785 -8.58 22.04 -11.95
CA ASN A 785 -8.21 21.36 -13.20
C ASN A 785 -7.18 20.25 -12.99
N LEU A 786 -7.08 19.35 -13.97
CA LEU A 786 -5.93 18.44 -14.07
C LEU A 786 -4.65 19.28 -14.30
N PRO A 787 -3.52 18.94 -13.65
CA PRO A 787 -2.27 19.69 -13.78
C PRO A 787 -1.87 19.90 -15.24
N ASP A 788 -1.50 21.13 -15.58
CA ASP A 788 -1.10 21.57 -16.92
C ASP A 788 -2.19 21.42 -18.00
N THR A 789 -3.47 21.36 -17.60
CA THR A 789 -4.60 21.28 -18.54
C THR A 789 -5.74 22.26 -18.21
N ASN A 790 -6.68 22.35 -19.14
CA ASN A 790 -7.97 23.03 -18.95
C ASN A 790 -9.12 22.09 -18.57
N ARG A 791 -8.85 20.80 -18.38
CA ARG A 791 -9.89 19.82 -18.10
C ARG A 791 -10.19 19.80 -16.61
N LEU A 792 -11.48 19.86 -16.26
CA LEU A 792 -11.94 19.78 -14.88
C LEU A 792 -11.50 18.44 -14.27
N ASN A 793 -10.84 18.49 -13.11
CA ASN A 793 -10.50 17.29 -12.34
C ASN A 793 -11.68 16.89 -11.46
N ILE A 794 -12.65 16.22 -12.07
CA ILE A 794 -13.86 15.81 -11.37
C ILE A 794 -13.58 14.90 -10.16
N ARG A 795 -12.48 14.16 -10.17
CA ARG A 795 -12.14 13.23 -9.08
C ARG A 795 -11.72 13.94 -7.81
N LYS A 796 -11.09 15.12 -7.94
CA LYS A 796 -10.70 15.96 -6.81
C LYS A 796 -11.85 16.88 -6.36
N LEU A 797 -12.77 17.19 -7.27
CA LEU A 797 -13.89 18.06 -6.97
C LEU A 797 -14.95 17.30 -6.16
N VAL A 798 -15.21 17.76 -4.95
CA VAL A 798 -16.35 17.28 -4.18
C VAL A 798 -17.56 18.14 -4.56
N LEU A 799 -18.44 17.60 -5.40
CA LEU A 799 -19.73 18.22 -5.70
C LEU A 799 -20.65 18.06 -4.48
N ASP A 800 -20.67 19.07 -3.60
CA ASP A 800 -21.54 19.12 -2.43
C ASP A 800 -22.54 20.29 -2.50
N GLU A 801 -23.50 20.30 -1.56
CA GLU A 801 -24.49 21.37 -1.47
C GLU A 801 -23.82 22.75 -1.31
N ASN A 802 -22.74 22.83 -0.54
CA ASN A 802 -22.08 24.10 -0.25
C ASN A 802 -21.48 24.72 -1.50
N LEU A 803 -20.82 23.91 -2.35
CA LEU A 803 -20.25 24.36 -3.61
C LEU A 803 -21.34 24.91 -4.54
N ILE A 804 -22.47 24.21 -4.64
CA ILE A 804 -23.60 24.68 -5.45
C ILE A 804 -24.16 25.99 -4.90
N GLN A 805 -24.31 26.11 -3.57
CA GLN A 805 -24.75 27.36 -2.94
C GLN A 805 -23.75 28.51 -3.13
N GLN A 806 -22.45 28.24 -3.15
CA GLN A 806 -21.43 29.24 -3.47
C GLN A 806 -21.58 29.76 -4.90
N ILE A 807 -21.80 28.87 -5.86
CA ILE A 807 -22.06 29.25 -7.27
C ILE A 807 -23.35 30.08 -7.37
N VAL A 808 -24.42 29.60 -6.74
CA VAL A 808 -25.75 30.21 -6.80
C VAL A 808 -25.80 31.56 -6.07
N SER A 809 -25.03 31.73 -5.00
CA SER A 809 -24.93 32.98 -4.23
C SER A 809 -24.06 34.06 -4.88
N TYR A 810 -23.47 33.79 -6.05
CA TYR A 810 -22.70 34.79 -6.79
C TYR A 810 -23.49 36.08 -7.01
N ASN A 811 -22.90 37.22 -6.65
CA ASN A 811 -23.53 38.53 -6.83
C ASN A 811 -23.12 39.14 -8.17
N HIS A 812 -24.09 39.34 -9.06
CA HIS A 812 -23.84 39.97 -10.36
C HIS A 812 -23.80 41.51 -10.28
N ARG A 813 -24.26 42.12 -9.17
CA ARG A 813 -24.40 43.57 -9.00
C ARG A 813 -23.17 44.23 -8.38
N GLY A 814 -22.81 45.41 -8.87
CA GLY A 814 -21.81 46.30 -8.27
C GLY A 814 -20.35 45.89 -8.53
N PRO A 815 -19.36 46.69 -8.11
CA PRO A 815 -17.95 46.36 -8.36
C PRO A 815 -17.52 45.09 -7.61
N LYS A 816 -16.63 44.28 -8.23
CA LYS A 816 -16.04 43.13 -7.55
C LYS A 816 -15.07 43.60 -6.46
N PRO A 817 -15.05 42.96 -5.28
CA PRO A 817 -14.22 43.40 -4.16
C PRO A 817 -12.72 43.17 -4.39
N GLU A 818 -12.35 42.23 -5.27
CA GLU A 818 -10.95 41.85 -5.52
C GLU A 818 -10.68 41.67 -7.02
N PRO A 819 -9.46 42.02 -7.50
CA PRO A 819 -9.04 41.77 -8.86
C PRO A 819 -9.08 40.26 -9.14
N GLN A 820 -9.86 39.88 -10.14
CA GLN A 820 -10.07 38.49 -10.50
C GLN A 820 -8.97 37.99 -11.44
N TYR A 821 -8.73 36.67 -11.41
CA TYR A 821 -7.91 36.02 -12.44
C TYR A 821 -8.57 36.15 -13.82
N LYS A 822 -7.76 36.22 -14.89
CA LYS A 822 -8.25 36.37 -16.27
C LYS A 822 -9.24 35.29 -16.72
N TRP A 823 -9.19 34.09 -16.14
CA TRP A 823 -10.13 33.01 -16.46
C TRP A 823 -11.49 33.16 -15.77
N CYS A 824 -11.58 34.02 -14.76
CA CYS A 824 -12.81 34.34 -14.04
C CYS A 824 -13.59 35.50 -14.67
N TYR A 825 -13.05 36.13 -15.73
CA TYR A 825 -13.73 37.21 -16.44
C TYR A 825 -15.03 36.71 -17.07
N VAL A 826 -16.09 37.50 -16.89
CA VAL A 826 -17.45 37.14 -17.30
C VAL A 826 -17.56 36.92 -18.80
N ASP A 827 -16.83 37.71 -19.60
CA ASP A 827 -16.76 37.50 -21.06
C ASP A 827 -16.28 36.10 -21.43
N ARG A 828 -15.25 35.62 -20.72
CA ARG A 828 -14.64 34.33 -21.00
C ARG A 828 -15.55 33.20 -20.56
N VAL A 829 -16.15 33.32 -19.37
CA VAL A 829 -17.12 32.36 -18.85
C VAL A 829 -18.32 32.29 -19.80
N GLN A 830 -18.85 33.43 -20.25
CA GLN A 830 -19.95 33.51 -21.21
C GLN A 830 -19.63 32.84 -22.55
N LYS A 831 -18.50 33.20 -23.18
CA LYS A 831 -18.08 32.59 -24.46
C LYS A 831 -17.94 31.07 -24.35
N ARG A 832 -17.56 30.56 -23.17
CA ARG A 832 -17.44 29.12 -22.93
C ARG A 832 -18.81 28.44 -22.85
N ILE A 833 -19.75 29.02 -22.12
CA ILE A 833 -21.10 28.43 -21.93
C ILE A 833 -22.02 28.66 -23.14
N GLU A 834 -21.78 29.67 -23.97
CA GLU A 834 -22.55 29.93 -25.20
C GLU A 834 -22.35 28.85 -26.27
N LYS A 835 -21.23 28.13 -26.25
CA LYS A 835 -20.95 27.00 -27.15
C LYS A 835 -21.81 25.78 -26.82
N ILE A 836 -22.43 25.74 -25.64
CA ILE A 836 -23.17 24.60 -25.14
C ILE A 836 -24.65 24.78 -25.46
N GLU A 837 -25.23 23.83 -26.19
CA GLU A 837 -26.65 23.86 -26.55
C GLU A 837 -27.52 23.46 -25.35
N GLN A 838 -28.43 24.36 -24.94
CA GLN A 838 -29.30 24.17 -23.78
C GLN A 838 -30.13 22.88 -23.86
N GLU A 839 -30.69 22.56 -25.03
CA GLU A 839 -31.53 21.36 -25.22
C GLU A 839 -30.76 20.06 -24.97
N GLN A 840 -29.48 20.00 -25.37
CA GLN A 840 -28.65 18.81 -25.16
C GLN A 840 -28.34 18.59 -23.67
N VAL A 841 -28.11 19.68 -22.93
CA VAL A 841 -27.85 19.61 -21.50
C VAL A 841 -29.12 19.23 -20.75
N ASP A 842 -30.27 19.82 -21.10
CA ASP A 842 -31.56 19.49 -20.49
C ASP A 842 -31.94 18.02 -20.71
N ALA A 843 -31.67 17.47 -21.90
CA ALA A 843 -31.89 16.05 -22.19
C ALA A 843 -30.97 15.12 -21.39
N TYR A 844 -29.76 15.57 -21.05
CA TYR A 844 -28.83 14.84 -20.20
C TYR A 844 -29.18 14.96 -18.71
N ASN A 845 -29.26 16.18 -18.18
CA ASN A 845 -29.58 16.45 -16.80
C ASN A 845 -30.27 17.82 -16.67
N LEU A 846 -31.56 17.82 -16.34
CA LEU A 846 -32.38 19.02 -16.21
C LEU A 846 -31.81 20.03 -15.22
N ILE A 847 -31.21 19.56 -14.12
CA ILE A 847 -30.66 20.43 -13.08
C ILE A 847 -29.37 21.09 -13.57
N LEU A 848 -28.53 20.35 -14.29
CA LEU A 848 -27.35 20.90 -14.96
C LEU A 848 -27.75 21.90 -16.05
N GLY A 849 -28.86 21.63 -16.76
CA GLY A 849 -29.43 22.57 -17.73
C GLY A 849 -29.93 23.85 -17.07
N ARG A 850 -30.55 23.77 -15.89
CA ARG A 850 -30.90 24.97 -15.11
C ARG A 850 -29.69 25.70 -14.55
N MET A 851 -28.62 24.98 -14.22
CA MET A 851 -27.33 25.61 -13.88
C MET A 851 -26.74 26.35 -15.09
N LEU A 852 -26.80 25.79 -16.30
CA LEU A 852 -26.38 26.49 -17.53
C LEU A 852 -27.18 27.77 -17.74
N LYS A 853 -28.51 27.70 -17.68
CA LYS A 853 -29.39 28.87 -17.78
C LYS A 853 -29.08 29.92 -16.70
N PHE A 854 -28.83 29.50 -15.47
CA PHE A 854 -28.40 30.37 -14.37
C PHE A 854 -27.09 31.10 -14.70
N LEU A 855 -26.07 30.39 -15.20
CA LEU A 855 -24.79 30.99 -15.57
C LEU A 855 -24.93 31.96 -16.76
N GLN A 856 -25.73 31.60 -17.77
CA GLN A 856 -26.01 32.46 -18.93
C GLN A 856 -26.69 33.77 -18.50
N LEU A 857 -27.74 33.69 -17.68
CA LEU A 857 -28.43 34.86 -17.15
C LEU A 857 -27.53 35.68 -16.23
N THR A 858 -26.74 35.03 -15.37
CA THR A 858 -25.80 35.71 -14.47
C THR A 858 -24.74 36.50 -15.26
N CYS A 859 -24.17 35.91 -16.31
CA CYS A 859 -23.20 36.60 -17.16
C CYS A 859 -23.85 37.77 -17.92
N LYS A 860 -25.04 37.56 -18.48
CA LYS A 860 -25.81 38.61 -19.18
C LYS A 860 -26.11 39.78 -18.25
N LEU A 861 -26.65 39.51 -17.06
CA LEU A 861 -26.96 40.53 -16.06
C LEU A 861 -25.71 41.25 -15.58
N ARG A 862 -24.61 40.53 -15.37
CA ARG A 862 -23.34 41.13 -14.97
C ARG A 862 -22.81 42.14 -16.01
N LYS A 863 -22.91 41.82 -17.29
CA LYS A 863 -22.55 42.76 -18.37
C LYS A 863 -23.47 43.98 -18.40
N LEU A 864 -24.78 43.76 -18.33
CA LEU A 864 -25.76 44.84 -18.30
C LEU A 864 -25.54 45.77 -17.10
N ASP A 865 -25.23 45.23 -15.91
CA ASP A 865 -24.87 46.00 -14.71
C ASP A 865 -23.65 46.89 -14.96
N ILE A 866 -22.58 46.35 -15.55
CA ILE A 866 -21.38 47.11 -15.91
C ILE A 866 -21.72 48.23 -16.90
N GLU A 867 -22.52 47.94 -17.93
CA GLU A 867 -22.93 48.94 -18.92
C GLU A 867 -23.80 50.04 -18.30
N ILE A 868 -24.78 49.68 -17.47
CA ILE A 868 -25.65 50.63 -16.76
C ILE A 868 -24.81 51.53 -15.85
N ARG A 869 -23.86 50.98 -15.09
CA ARG A 869 -22.96 51.78 -14.24
C ARG A 869 -22.08 52.71 -15.05
N LYS A 870 -21.50 52.24 -16.17
CA LYS A 870 -20.73 53.08 -17.09
C LYS A 870 -21.57 54.21 -17.68
N GLU A 871 -22.82 53.94 -18.03
CA GLU A 871 -23.76 54.95 -18.54
C GLU A 871 -24.12 55.98 -17.45
N ILE A 872 -24.39 55.54 -16.22
CA ILE A 872 -24.64 56.44 -15.08
C ILE A 872 -23.42 57.34 -14.81
N ILE A 873 -22.21 56.78 -14.83
CA ILE A 873 -20.96 57.54 -14.66
C ILE A 873 -20.78 58.53 -15.81
N ALA A 874 -21.02 58.11 -17.06
CA ALA A 874 -20.92 58.96 -18.24
C ALA A 874 -21.95 60.11 -18.20
N ASN A 875 -23.19 59.85 -17.77
CA ASN A 875 -24.22 60.86 -17.62
C ASN A 875 -23.89 61.85 -16.50
N LYS A 876 -23.35 61.38 -15.36
CA LYS A 876 -22.82 62.27 -14.31
C LYS A 876 -21.68 63.14 -14.82
N ARG A 877 -20.76 62.59 -15.64
CA ARG A 877 -19.67 63.37 -16.26
C ARG A 877 -20.20 64.45 -17.20
N LYS A 878 -21.19 64.12 -18.04
CA LYS A 878 -21.85 65.09 -18.92
C LYS A 878 -22.55 66.19 -18.11
N GLN A 879 -23.21 65.85 -17.01
CA GLN A 879 -23.82 66.84 -16.11
C GLN A 879 -22.77 67.75 -15.47
N ILE A 880 -21.65 67.18 -14.99
CA ILE A 880 -20.53 67.95 -14.45
C ILE A 880 -19.90 68.86 -15.51
N GLU A 881 -19.78 68.39 -16.75
CA GLU A 881 -19.27 69.18 -17.88
C GLU A 881 -20.23 70.33 -18.25
N GLN A 882 -21.54 70.08 -18.28
CA GLN A 882 -22.56 71.12 -18.45
C GLN A 882 -22.51 72.17 -17.33
N LEU A 883 -22.40 71.74 -16.07
CA LEU A 883 -22.25 72.65 -14.93
C LEU A 883 -20.95 73.45 -15.00
N LYS A 884 -19.85 72.85 -15.49
CA LYS A 884 -18.58 73.57 -15.75
C LYS A 884 -18.74 74.59 -16.86
N GLU A 885 -19.40 74.26 -17.95
CA GLU A 885 -19.70 75.19 -19.04
C GLU A 885 -20.58 76.35 -18.56
N GLU A 886 -21.63 76.07 -17.78
CA GLU A 886 -22.48 77.08 -17.16
C GLU A 886 -21.70 77.98 -16.20
N ALA A 887 -20.84 77.40 -15.36
CA ALA A 887 -19.94 78.16 -14.48
C ALA A 887 -19.01 79.07 -15.29
N THR A 888 -18.40 78.57 -16.37
CA THR A 888 -17.54 79.40 -17.23
C THR A 888 -18.31 80.53 -17.89
N LYS A 889 -19.53 80.28 -18.38
CA LYS A 889 -20.40 81.32 -18.95
C LYS A 889 -20.80 82.38 -17.93
N LEU A 890 -21.03 82.01 -16.67
CA LEU A 890 -21.33 82.96 -15.60
C LEU A 890 -20.11 83.82 -15.25
N VAL A 891 -18.91 83.26 -15.24
CA VAL A 891 -17.67 84.04 -15.06
C VAL A 891 -17.47 85.02 -16.22
N GLU A 892 -17.65 84.58 -17.47
CA GLU A 892 -17.60 85.47 -18.64
C GLU A 892 -18.67 86.57 -18.57
N LEU A 893 -19.89 86.24 -18.14
CA LEU A 893 -20.98 87.20 -17.97
C LEU A 893 -20.67 88.20 -16.84
N LYS A 894 -20.08 87.75 -15.73
CA LYS A 894 -19.61 88.59 -14.63
C LYS A 894 -18.56 89.59 -15.11
N GLU A 895 -17.57 89.13 -15.86
CA GLU A 895 -16.52 90.00 -16.42
C GLU A 895 -17.08 91.03 -17.41
N ALA A 896 -18.00 90.60 -18.28
CA ALA A 896 -18.68 91.49 -19.22
C ALA A 896 -19.53 92.55 -18.51
N ALA A 897 -20.34 92.15 -17.53
CA ALA A 897 -21.19 93.04 -16.75
C ALA A 897 -20.37 94.02 -15.88
N LEU A 898 -19.28 93.57 -15.28
CA LEU A 898 -18.36 94.43 -14.52
C LEU A 898 -17.74 95.49 -15.43
N LYS A 899 -17.34 95.10 -16.65
CA LYS A 899 -16.77 96.01 -17.63
C LYS A 899 -17.80 97.06 -18.08
N GLU A 900 -19.02 96.63 -18.40
CA GLU A 900 -20.11 97.54 -18.77
C GLU A 900 -20.46 98.51 -17.64
N HIS A 901 -20.51 98.03 -16.39
CA HIS A 901 -20.76 98.87 -15.22
C HIS A 901 -19.63 99.90 -14.99
N LYS A 902 -18.36 99.50 -15.17
CA LYS A 902 -17.21 100.42 -15.10
C LYS A 902 -17.24 101.49 -16.19
N GLU A 903 -17.70 101.15 -17.39
CA GLU A 903 -17.86 102.09 -18.51
C GLU A 903 -19.00 103.11 -18.28
N GLN A 904 -20.00 102.77 -17.45
CA GLN A 904 -21.14 103.65 -17.13
C GLN A 904 -20.85 104.64 -15.98
N LEU A 905 -19.81 104.43 -15.18
CA LEU A 905 -19.44 105.30 -14.05
C LEU A 905 -18.64 106.52 -14.51
N SER A 906 -18.89 107.70 -13.94
CA SER A 906 -18.10 108.90 -14.20
C SER A 906 -16.71 108.84 -13.54
N PRO A 907 -15.73 109.66 -13.96
CA PRO A 907 -14.34 109.59 -13.46
C PRO A 907 -14.21 109.78 -11.94
N GLU A 908 -15.11 110.56 -11.32
CA GLU A 908 -15.14 110.77 -9.86
C GLU A 908 -15.73 109.55 -9.11
N GLU A 909 -16.73 108.89 -9.70
CA GLU A 909 -17.37 107.69 -9.13
C GLU A 909 -16.52 106.42 -9.31
N GLN A 910 -15.65 106.39 -10.32
CA GLN A 910 -14.68 105.30 -10.51
C GLN A 910 -13.64 105.22 -9.39
N GLU A 911 -13.28 106.34 -8.74
CA GLU A 911 -12.37 106.34 -7.58
C GLU A 911 -13.06 105.82 -6.30
N GLU A 912 -14.38 105.92 -6.20
CA GLU A 912 -15.18 105.43 -5.06
C GLU A 912 -15.80 104.04 -5.30
N PHE A 913 -15.69 103.47 -6.51
CA PHE A 913 -16.29 102.17 -6.84
C PHE A 913 -15.65 101.00 -6.07
N ASN A 914 -16.43 100.39 -5.19
CA ASN A 914 -16.03 99.20 -4.46
C ASN A 914 -16.33 97.94 -5.29
N GLN A 915 -15.33 97.48 -6.04
CA GLN A 915 -15.42 96.26 -6.85
C GLN A 915 -15.82 95.03 -6.02
N GLU A 916 -15.32 94.91 -4.79
CA GLU A 916 -15.64 93.75 -3.93
C GLU A 916 -17.13 93.71 -3.55
N GLU A 917 -17.73 94.87 -3.28
CA GLU A 917 -19.15 94.96 -2.93
C GLU A 917 -20.07 94.72 -4.14
N TRP A 918 -19.66 95.18 -5.32
CA TRP A 918 -20.38 94.88 -6.57
C TRP A 918 -20.28 93.39 -6.91
N GLU A 919 -19.08 92.79 -6.81
CA GLU A 919 -18.88 91.37 -7.05
C GLU A 919 -19.68 90.51 -6.07
N ALA A 920 -19.75 90.91 -4.79
CA ALA A 920 -20.57 90.23 -3.79
C ALA A 920 -22.07 90.30 -4.10
N ASN A 921 -22.57 91.43 -4.59
CA ASN A 921 -23.98 91.56 -5.02
C ASN A 921 -24.26 90.71 -6.27
N PHE A 922 -23.36 90.75 -7.26
CA PHE A 922 -23.47 89.94 -8.47
C PHE A 922 -23.47 88.44 -8.15
N ASP A 923 -22.55 87.98 -7.29
CA ASP A 923 -22.47 86.58 -6.87
C ASP A 923 -23.69 86.16 -6.04
N SER A 924 -24.36 87.10 -5.35
CA SER A 924 -25.62 86.84 -4.65
C SER A 924 -26.81 86.70 -5.59
N GLU A 925 -26.85 87.47 -6.68
CA GLU A 925 -27.90 87.37 -7.71
C GLU A 925 -27.69 86.17 -8.65
N HIS A 926 -26.44 85.80 -8.89
CA HIS A 926 -26.03 84.73 -9.81
C HIS A 926 -25.10 83.74 -9.10
N PRO A 927 -25.63 82.92 -8.17
CA PRO A 927 -24.81 81.99 -7.41
C PRO A 927 -24.12 81.01 -8.34
N MET A 928 -22.81 80.87 -8.17
CA MET A 928 -22.00 79.95 -8.97
C MET A 928 -22.48 78.50 -8.74
N PRO A 929 -22.77 77.72 -9.78
CA PRO A 929 -23.22 76.34 -9.61
C PRO A 929 -22.14 75.54 -8.88
N GLU A 930 -22.56 74.79 -7.86
CA GLU A 930 -21.67 73.86 -7.16
C GLU A 930 -21.30 72.72 -8.11
N ILE A 931 -20.03 72.66 -8.52
CA ILE A 931 -19.52 71.61 -9.40
C ILE A 931 -19.19 70.38 -8.54
N PRO A 932 -19.89 69.25 -8.72
CA PRO A 932 -19.56 68.01 -8.01
C PRO A 932 -18.18 67.50 -8.41
N GLU A 933 -17.52 66.77 -7.51
CA GLU A 933 -16.29 66.05 -7.86
C GLU A 933 -16.54 65.05 -9.00
N ASN A 934 -15.56 64.90 -9.90
CA ASN A 934 -15.66 63.92 -10.98
C ASN A 934 -15.87 62.51 -10.38
N PRO A 935 -16.86 61.74 -10.85
CA PRO A 935 -17.05 60.38 -10.37
C PRO A 935 -15.80 59.55 -10.69
N ALA A 936 -15.29 58.86 -9.66
CA ALA A 936 -14.18 57.93 -9.80
C ALA A 936 -14.51 56.87 -10.86
N ASP A 937 -13.54 56.52 -11.70
CA ASP A 937 -13.68 55.36 -12.57
C ASP A 937 -13.75 54.11 -11.69
N GLU A 938 -14.90 53.44 -11.72
CA GLU A 938 -15.00 52.08 -11.18
C GLU A 938 -14.17 51.16 -12.08
N ILE A 939 -13.01 50.73 -11.58
CA ILE A 939 -12.17 49.74 -12.25
C ILE A 939 -12.89 48.40 -12.15
N ASP A 940 -13.57 48.03 -13.23
CA ASP A 940 -14.25 46.74 -13.36
C ASP A 940 -13.69 46.02 -14.60
N ASP A 941 -12.54 45.38 -14.40
CA ASP A 941 -11.77 44.66 -15.43
C ASP A 941 -12.42 43.32 -15.85
N ASP A 942 -13.64 43.05 -15.38
CA ASP A 942 -14.40 41.83 -15.62
C ASP A 942 -14.98 41.73 -17.04
N TYR A 943 -14.94 42.86 -17.76
CA TYR A 943 -15.40 43.02 -19.13
C TYR A 943 -14.26 43.61 -19.97
N ILE A 944 -13.66 42.78 -20.84
CA ILE A 944 -12.69 43.25 -21.81
C ILE A 944 -13.51 43.91 -22.91
N VAL A 945 -13.61 45.24 -22.84
CA VAL A 945 -14.09 46.00 -24.00
C VAL A 945 -13.05 45.79 -25.07
N ASP A 946 -13.35 44.91 -26.05
CA ASP A 946 -12.58 44.84 -27.28
C ASP A 946 -12.53 46.27 -27.81
N GLN A 947 -11.37 46.93 -27.69
CA GLN A 947 -11.22 48.25 -28.27
C GLN A 947 -11.53 48.07 -29.75
N PRO A 948 -12.46 48.84 -30.33
CA PRO A 948 -12.74 48.74 -31.75
C PRO A 948 -11.39 48.87 -32.47
N GLN A 949 -11.02 47.82 -33.22
CA GLN A 949 -9.74 47.79 -33.93
C GLN A 949 -9.63 49.07 -34.76
N GLN A 950 -8.77 50.00 -34.32
CA GLN A 950 -8.57 51.30 -34.95
C GLN A 950 -7.85 51.16 -36.30
#